data_AF-C9SQJ5-F1
#
_entry.id   AF-C9SQJ5-F1
#
_cell.length_a   1.000
_cell.length_b   1.000
_cell.length_c   1.000
_cell.angle_alpha   90.00
_cell.angle_beta   90.00
_cell.angle_gamma   90.00
#
_symmetry.space_group_name_H-M   'P 1'
#
loop_
_entity.id
_entity.type
_entity.pdbx_description
1 polymer ?
#
loop_
_entity_poly.entity_id
_entity_poly.type
_entity_poly.pdbx_seq_one_letter_code
_entity_poly.pdbx_strand_id
1 'polypeptide(L)'
;MARLPAQASQSALRRFRTTPRSTAYALRHLASDSKPPERVSNEDKAGRSFQGQVTGSITQRLARERADRERFANEREKSASSRSYALTFVLLFTMGSSYYLGSLYPPKPSEDSTLPLDKTIAPEHKTNMENMQAAWADFVHILGKEHVSTAPNDLDHHASSEWSSHPAKASERPFCVVFPSSTEDVAAIMKVCHRRRIPVVGYSGGTSLEGHFVPTRGGVCVDFGRMNKVLALHEADLDVVVQPAVGWEALNDQLGASGLFFPPDPGPGAMIGGMVGTGCSGTNAYRYGTMREWVLSLTVVLADGTIIKTRQRPRKSSAGYDLTKLFIGSEGTLGLVTEATLKVTVKPASTSVAVATFPSIRHAANCVARVVGAGVPVAAVEILDDLQMRCINESGTTGRAWQEAPTLFFKFAGTARGVKEQVALVQGFAGQAGGKSFEFARNEEEQHDLWSARKEALWSTMAVKRDGDHVWTGDVAVPMSRLPDIIEETKDAMGKSGLFGTIVGHVGDGNFHIILLYNDKERKRAETLVHNMVKRAVEMEGTVTGEHGVGLVKRDYLPHELGETTVDAMRQKTELNRGDIAEGSVMFGLTGRDLARHDRANGMAQWQARRLEGKTASGAGQQASSPRASQAGSQRIARPASIRSKSSEKKRQEKESQNQQQPQQGESSASNHDHYAAPSGPPPGHGEYAPPVGPPPPPQASSSNGYAPPSGPPPAQYAAPSSPPPHHDHNEQFAPPSGPPPSHNVNGGYAAPPGPPQGQDYDAPAGPPPGFSAPPGPPPSHETHDAPERPVRLLPDGSYAPPESRTHETYAPPAGPPPGHGQFALPVGGPPAGGPPAAGGDFAPPPGPPPGVDNYGPPAGPPPGGDNYGPPPGPPPSGDYAPPPGPPPTDSKSQHNWQHAVPDTSLFPPPPSFFTGFERSPANNASEQEAHAGAAWCDQYPLIQPVPLPPQAHEALRTHNINLMQPQNFRGTLAPSATVPGTWEGRTDVSAKDSCIIGYPPLYSAHAHSPLVTGRPVRIYYEVHIRPDSRPDEVDLALGFTALPYPNFRMPGWHRGSLAVHGDDGHKYVNDWAGGHSFTEPFRVGETVGIGMSLSPRGDGSINVDIFFTREGKIVGSWNLHEEGDAEEDLPVTGLEGYHDLSCAIGTFNHNSFEIIFEPSRWKYQDARESTIAGEGKGWAQ
;
A
#
# COMPACT_ATOMS: atom_id res chain seq x y z
N MET A 1 38.19 -15.12 -33.75
CA MET A 1 38.33 -14.62 -35.13
C MET A 1 37.26 -13.54 -35.33
N ALA A 2 37.36 -12.53 -36.19
CA ALA A 2 38.39 -12.21 -37.20
C ALA A 2 39.71 -11.62 -36.61
N ARG A 3 40.48 -10.86 -37.41
CA ARG A 3 41.86 -10.41 -37.12
C ARG A 3 42.04 -8.89 -37.25
N LEU A 4 43.02 -8.40 -36.49
CA LEU A 4 43.71 -7.10 -36.51
C LEU A 4 44.03 -6.57 -37.94
N PRO A 5 44.27 -5.25 -38.08
CA PRO A 5 45.64 -4.75 -37.85
C PRO A 5 45.74 -3.69 -36.75
N ALA A 6 46.90 -3.64 -36.08
CA ALA A 6 47.29 -2.55 -35.20
C ALA A 6 48.64 -1.99 -35.65
N GLN A 7 48.73 -0.68 -35.91
CA GLN A 7 49.96 0.14 -35.81
C GLN A 7 49.67 1.62 -36.12
N ALA A 8 50.46 2.50 -35.47
CA ALA A 8 50.46 3.98 -35.58
C ALA A 8 49.15 4.69 -35.13
N SER A 9 49.21 5.91 -34.55
CA SER A 9 50.34 6.83 -34.39
C SER A 9 50.39 7.50 -33.00
N GLN A 10 51.54 7.46 -32.33
CA GLN A 10 51.87 8.28 -31.15
C GLN A 10 53.02 9.25 -31.45
N SER A 11 52.83 10.26 -32.30
CA SER A 11 53.92 11.22 -32.59
C SER A 11 53.52 12.61 -33.14
N ALA A 12 52.68 13.35 -32.41
CA ALA A 12 52.60 14.83 -32.39
C ALA A 12 51.74 15.24 -31.18
N LEU A 13 52.08 16.22 -30.34
CA LEU A 13 53.00 17.36 -30.48
C LEU A 13 54.17 17.30 -29.49
N ARG A 14 55.38 17.65 -29.95
CA ARG A 14 56.58 17.86 -29.12
C ARG A 14 57.48 18.91 -29.81
N ARG A 15 58.21 19.73 -29.04
CA ARG A 15 58.78 21.05 -29.41
C ARG A 15 57.67 22.13 -29.42
N PHE A 16 57.82 23.32 -28.84
CA PHE A 16 58.98 24.05 -28.27
C PHE A 16 58.69 24.44 -26.79
N ARG A 17 59.62 24.83 -25.91
CA ARG A 17 61.11 24.88 -25.94
C ARG A 17 61.66 24.70 -24.51
N THR A 18 62.95 24.38 -24.40
CA THR A 18 63.70 24.24 -23.14
C THR A 18 64.32 25.56 -22.64
N THR A 19 64.32 25.83 -21.32
CA THR A 19 65.45 26.40 -20.52
C THR A 19 65.12 26.33 -19.00
N PRO A 20 66.08 26.44 -18.06
CA PRO A 20 66.11 25.54 -16.89
C PRO A 20 65.86 26.17 -15.50
N ARG A 21 65.91 25.29 -14.48
CA ARG A 21 65.99 25.61 -13.04
C ARG A 21 67.18 26.53 -12.70
N SER A 22 66.94 27.77 -12.25
CA SER A 22 67.87 28.50 -11.37
C SER A 22 67.23 29.75 -10.72
N THR A 23 66.52 29.57 -9.60
CA THR A 23 65.98 30.68 -8.77
C THR A 23 66.09 30.37 -7.27
N ALA A 24 67.26 29.86 -6.87
CA ALA A 24 67.65 29.67 -5.46
C ALA A 24 68.92 30.49 -5.10
N TYR A 25 69.04 31.68 -5.70
CA TYR A 25 70.08 32.68 -5.40
C TYR A 25 69.57 34.07 -5.81
N ALA A 26 70.27 35.14 -5.40
CA ALA A 26 69.98 36.54 -5.74
C ALA A 26 68.72 37.20 -5.13
N LEU A 27 68.54 37.08 -3.81
CA LEU A 27 68.12 38.23 -2.99
C LEU A 27 69.18 38.53 -1.90
N ARG A 28 70.37 38.94 -2.38
CA ARG A 28 71.40 39.65 -1.62
C ARG A 28 71.83 40.87 -2.44
N HIS A 29 72.33 41.90 -1.77
CA HIS A 29 72.83 43.15 -2.35
C HIS A 29 71.77 44.10 -2.94
N LEU A 30 70.88 44.58 -2.06
CA LEU A 30 70.81 46.04 -1.91
C LEU A 30 71.59 46.40 -0.65
N ALA A 31 72.72 47.09 -0.83
CA ALA A 31 73.51 47.63 0.26
C ALA A 31 73.17 49.11 0.44
N SER A 32 72.93 49.54 1.67
CA SER A 32 72.81 50.95 2.04
C SER A 32 74.00 51.35 2.90
N ASP A 33 74.64 52.47 2.58
CA ASP A 33 75.84 52.94 3.25
C ASP A 33 75.70 53.07 4.77
N SER A 34 76.67 52.49 5.49
CA SER A 34 77.09 52.98 6.80
C SER A 34 78.57 52.69 6.97
N LYS A 35 79.37 53.76 7.15
CA LYS A 35 80.82 53.64 7.32
C LYS A 35 81.13 52.91 8.65
N PRO A 36 82.14 52.03 8.70
CA PRO A 36 82.68 51.60 9.99
C PRO A 36 83.28 52.82 10.72
N PRO A 37 83.13 52.93 12.05
CA PRO A 37 83.77 54.01 12.81
C PRO A 37 85.30 53.84 12.82
N GLU A 38 86.01 54.97 12.82
CA GLU A 38 87.48 54.98 12.82
C GLU A 38 88.06 54.36 14.09
N ARG A 39 89.15 53.59 13.94
CA ARG A 39 90.01 53.20 15.06
C ARG A 39 90.91 54.38 15.43
N VAL A 40 90.46 55.18 16.40
CA VAL A 40 91.35 56.12 17.09
C VAL A 40 92.46 55.34 17.82
N SER A 41 93.68 55.87 17.84
CA SER A 41 94.89 55.21 18.34
C SER A 41 94.93 55.07 19.87
N ASN A 42 95.61 54.02 20.35
CA ASN A 42 95.88 53.80 21.77
C ASN A 42 97.10 54.62 22.25
N GLU A 43 96.95 55.94 22.32
CA GLU A 43 97.89 56.83 23.00
C GLU A 43 97.15 57.78 23.94
N ASP A 44 96.82 57.32 25.15
CA ASP A 44 97.36 57.92 26.38
C ASP A 44 96.91 57.21 27.67
N LYS A 45 97.80 57.17 28.67
CA LYS A 45 97.52 56.64 30.02
C LYS A 45 97.31 57.78 31.03
N ALA A 46 96.07 58.13 31.35
CA ALA A 46 95.77 58.95 32.54
C ALA A 46 94.40 58.60 33.17
N GLY A 47 94.41 58.30 34.46
CA GLY A 47 93.33 57.61 35.19
C GLY A 47 91.93 58.24 35.13
N ARG A 48 90.94 57.35 34.92
CA ARG A 48 89.54 57.52 35.35
C ARG A 48 89.09 56.22 36.02
N SER A 49 88.24 56.30 37.04
CA SER A 49 87.98 55.18 37.95
C SER A 49 87.10 54.08 37.35
N PHE A 50 87.32 52.84 37.80
CA PHE A 50 86.61 51.62 37.42
C PHE A 50 85.07 51.78 37.42
N GLN A 51 84.54 52.50 38.40
CA GLN A 51 83.11 52.75 38.60
C GLN A 51 82.46 53.53 37.43
N GLY A 52 83.22 54.38 36.73
CA GLY A 52 82.75 55.09 35.54
C GLY A 52 82.61 54.18 34.31
N GLN A 53 83.54 53.25 34.11
CA GLN A 53 83.50 52.29 33.00
C GLN A 53 82.33 51.31 33.15
N VAL A 54 82.12 50.77 34.35
CA VAL A 54 81.00 49.87 34.65
C VAL A 54 79.67 50.56 34.35
N THR A 55 79.43 51.75 34.90
CA THR A 55 78.17 52.50 34.74
C THR A 55 77.87 52.85 33.27
N GLY A 56 78.88 53.27 32.50
CA GLY A 56 78.75 53.55 31.07
C GLY A 56 78.45 52.31 30.23
N SER A 57 79.05 51.15 30.57
CA SER A 57 78.78 49.89 29.87
C SER A 57 77.35 49.39 30.08
N ILE A 58 76.79 49.59 31.29
CA ILE A 58 75.42 49.18 31.65
C ILE A 58 74.40 50.04 30.90
N THR A 59 74.61 51.35 30.81
CA THR A 59 73.70 52.24 30.06
C THR A 59 73.76 51.99 28.55
N GLN A 60 74.93 51.76 27.95
CA GLN A 60 75.02 51.36 26.55
C GLN A 60 74.37 50.00 26.27
N ARG A 61 74.49 49.04 27.19
CA ARG A 61 73.84 47.72 27.07
C ARG A 61 72.32 47.83 27.14
N LEU A 62 71.79 48.56 28.13
CA LEU A 62 70.34 48.80 28.26
C LEU A 62 69.75 49.57 27.07
N ALA A 63 70.52 50.50 26.49
CA ALA A 63 70.11 51.21 25.27
C ALA A 63 69.98 50.27 24.06
N ARG A 64 70.94 49.33 23.88
CA ARG A 64 70.83 48.29 22.84
C ARG A 64 69.65 47.34 23.10
N GLU A 65 69.54 46.79 24.30
CA GLU A 65 68.46 45.86 24.65
C GLU A 65 67.06 46.49 24.53
N ARG A 66 66.93 47.83 24.70
CA ARG A 66 65.69 48.56 24.41
C ARG A 66 65.45 48.74 22.90
N ALA A 67 66.46 49.19 22.15
CA ALA A 67 66.35 49.37 20.70
C ALA A 67 66.04 48.06 19.96
N ASP A 68 66.67 46.95 20.36
CA ASP A 68 66.38 45.62 19.79
C ASP A 68 64.95 45.17 20.11
N ARG A 69 64.44 45.43 21.33
CA ARG A 69 63.04 45.15 21.69
C ARG A 69 62.04 45.96 20.86
N GLU A 70 62.29 47.24 20.63
CA GLU A 70 61.45 48.11 19.79
C GLU A 70 61.46 47.64 18.31
N ARG A 71 62.60 47.12 17.83
CA ARG A 71 62.74 46.51 16.51
C ARG A 71 61.93 45.22 16.37
N PHE A 72 62.07 44.29 17.33
CA PHE A 72 61.29 43.05 17.36
C PHE A 72 59.78 43.28 17.58
N ALA A 73 59.38 44.35 18.27
CA ALA A 73 57.97 44.74 18.36
C ALA A 73 57.41 45.19 17.00
N ASN A 74 58.12 46.07 16.30
CA ASN A 74 57.76 46.53 14.94
C ASN A 74 57.68 45.37 13.93
N GLU A 75 58.61 44.42 13.99
CA GLU A 75 58.61 43.23 13.13
C GLU A 75 57.45 42.28 13.48
N ARG A 76 57.07 42.17 14.76
CA ARG A 76 55.88 41.41 15.19
C ARG A 76 54.58 42.02 14.68
N GLU A 77 54.35 43.33 14.81
CA GLU A 77 53.10 43.95 14.32
C GLU A 77 52.92 43.78 12.80
N LYS A 78 53.98 44.08 12.04
CA LYS A 78 53.98 43.97 10.57
C LYS A 78 53.79 42.52 10.12
N SER A 79 54.36 41.56 10.84
CA SER A 79 54.15 40.13 10.56
C SER A 79 52.85 39.56 11.12
N ALA A 80 52.18 40.19 12.08
CA ALA A 80 50.90 39.74 12.62
C ALA A 80 49.77 40.03 11.63
N SER A 81 49.67 41.30 11.19
CA SER A 81 48.68 41.75 10.20
C SER A 81 48.70 40.89 8.93
N SER A 82 49.88 40.70 8.31
CA SER A 82 50.01 39.92 7.08
C SER A 82 49.68 38.42 7.26
N ARG A 83 49.97 37.84 8.43
CA ARG A 83 49.57 36.45 8.75
C ARG A 83 48.07 36.33 8.98
N SER A 84 47.44 37.29 9.63
CA SER A 84 45.98 37.31 9.82
C SER A 84 45.25 37.40 8.48
N TYR A 85 45.67 38.30 7.57
CA TYR A 85 45.07 38.37 6.23
C TYR A 85 45.29 37.10 5.40
N ALA A 86 46.48 36.50 5.46
CA ALA A 86 46.76 35.23 4.78
C ALA A 86 45.92 34.08 5.36
N LEU A 87 45.78 33.99 6.69
CA LEU A 87 44.98 32.98 7.37
C LEU A 87 43.48 33.13 7.06
N THR A 88 42.95 34.36 7.09
CA THR A 88 41.57 34.66 6.70
C THR A 88 41.32 34.35 5.23
N PHE A 89 42.26 34.66 4.33
CA PHE A 89 42.13 34.30 2.92
C PHE A 89 42.14 32.78 2.73
N VAL A 90 43.02 32.05 3.41
CA VAL A 90 43.04 30.57 3.37
C VAL A 90 41.75 29.99 3.95
N LEU A 91 41.22 30.53 5.05
CA LEU A 91 39.93 30.10 5.63
C LEU A 91 38.78 30.33 4.66
N LEU A 92 38.64 31.53 4.10
CA LEU A 92 37.57 31.86 3.15
C LEU A 92 37.69 31.07 1.84
N PHE A 93 38.92 30.89 1.33
CA PHE A 93 39.16 30.07 0.14
C PHE A 93 38.89 28.58 0.40
N THR A 94 39.27 28.06 1.57
CA THR A 94 38.96 26.67 1.96
C THR A 94 37.47 26.49 2.16
N MET A 95 36.78 27.38 2.88
CA MET A 95 35.33 27.34 3.04
C MET A 95 34.60 27.42 1.69
N GLY A 96 34.98 28.34 0.81
CA GLY A 96 34.42 28.46 -0.53
C GLY A 96 34.68 27.24 -1.40
N SER A 97 35.89 26.67 -1.33
CA SER A 97 36.26 25.45 -2.07
C SER A 97 35.53 24.22 -1.53
N SER A 98 35.42 24.06 -0.21
CA SER A 98 34.67 22.97 0.43
C SER A 98 33.16 23.09 0.21
N TYR A 99 32.60 24.31 0.17
CA TYR A 99 31.22 24.53 -0.22
C TYR A 99 30.99 24.20 -1.70
N TYR A 100 31.89 24.64 -2.59
CA TYR A 100 31.80 24.35 -4.03
C TYR A 100 31.93 22.84 -4.30
N LEU A 101 32.93 22.17 -3.73
CA LEU A 101 33.09 20.71 -3.80
C LEU A 101 31.89 19.98 -3.18
N GLY A 102 31.40 20.45 -2.02
CA GLY A 102 30.19 19.92 -1.37
C GLY A 102 28.92 20.12 -2.21
N SER A 103 28.85 21.15 -3.05
CA SER A 103 27.72 21.36 -3.98
C SER A 103 27.79 20.49 -5.24
N LEU A 104 28.95 19.89 -5.53
CA LEU A 104 29.13 18.94 -6.64
C LEU A 104 28.80 17.49 -6.25
N TYR A 105 28.74 17.18 -4.96
CA TYR A 105 28.23 15.92 -4.43
C TYR A 105 26.85 16.18 -3.79
N PRO A 106 25.73 15.82 -4.45
CA PRO A 106 24.42 15.97 -3.81
C PRO A 106 24.39 15.19 -2.49
N PRO A 107 23.62 15.64 -1.48
CA PRO A 107 23.42 14.86 -0.28
C PRO A 107 22.88 13.48 -0.66
N LYS A 108 23.33 12.44 0.04
CA LYS A 108 22.74 11.10 -0.08
C LYS A 108 21.20 11.20 0.04
N PRO A 109 20.43 10.40 -0.70
CA PRO A 109 19.02 10.21 -0.43
C PRO A 109 18.79 9.87 1.05
N SER A 110 17.62 10.24 1.60
CA SER A 110 17.26 9.82 2.95
C SER A 110 17.18 8.30 2.99
N GLU A 111 17.94 7.68 3.88
CA GLU A 111 17.93 6.23 4.15
C GLU A 111 16.67 5.84 4.99
N ASP A 112 15.84 6.82 5.37
CA ASP A 112 14.52 6.62 6.01
C ASP A 112 13.55 5.86 5.09
N SER A 113 12.78 4.90 5.63
CA SER A 113 11.73 4.16 4.90
C SER A 113 10.43 4.97 4.65
N THR A 114 10.42 6.25 5.03
CA THR A 114 9.38 7.25 4.72
C THR A 114 10.06 8.60 4.46
N LEU A 115 9.51 9.48 3.62
CA LEU A 115 10.13 10.78 3.30
C LEU A 115 9.29 11.99 3.79
N PRO A 116 9.61 12.56 4.97
CA PRO A 116 9.00 13.77 5.53
C PRO A 116 8.87 14.93 4.54
N LEU A 117 7.72 15.63 4.57
CA LEU A 117 7.40 16.71 3.64
C LEU A 117 8.44 17.87 3.63
N ASP A 118 9.13 18.12 4.73
CA ASP A 118 10.22 19.09 4.79
C ASP A 118 11.51 18.57 4.11
N LYS A 119 11.84 17.28 4.30
CA LYS A 119 12.94 16.57 3.63
C LYS A 119 12.73 16.31 2.13
N THR A 120 11.48 16.21 1.64
CA THR A 120 11.19 16.03 0.19
C THR A 120 11.88 17.10 -0.67
N ILE A 121 12.07 16.85 -1.97
CA ILE A 121 12.58 17.85 -2.93
C ILE A 121 11.47 18.28 -3.91
N ALA A 122 11.18 19.58 -3.97
CA ALA A 122 10.13 20.10 -4.84
C ALA A 122 10.54 19.96 -6.33
N PRO A 123 9.65 19.49 -7.22
CA PRO A 123 9.98 19.30 -8.63
C PRO A 123 10.20 20.64 -9.34
N GLU A 124 11.39 20.85 -9.90
CA GLU A 124 11.68 22.01 -10.74
C GLU A 124 11.17 21.77 -12.18
N HIS A 125 9.94 22.21 -12.43
CA HIS A 125 9.30 22.12 -13.74
C HIS A 125 9.76 23.26 -14.67
N LYS A 126 10.20 22.91 -15.90
CA LYS A 126 10.72 23.88 -16.88
C LYS A 126 9.60 24.38 -17.81
N THR A 127 8.66 25.14 -17.25
CA THR A 127 7.43 25.59 -17.94
C THR A 127 7.55 26.88 -18.75
N ASN A 128 8.78 27.29 -19.10
CA ASN A 128 8.99 28.46 -19.95
C ASN A 128 8.51 28.24 -21.40
N MET A 129 8.18 29.34 -22.08
CA MET A 129 7.57 29.33 -23.41
C MET A 129 8.44 28.63 -24.46
N GLU A 130 9.76 28.82 -24.42
CA GLU A 130 10.70 28.24 -25.39
C GLU A 130 10.72 26.71 -25.31
N ASN A 131 10.78 26.16 -24.10
CA ASN A 131 10.76 24.70 -23.87
C ASN A 131 9.40 24.10 -24.25
N MET A 132 8.30 24.82 -24.01
CA MET A 132 6.95 24.40 -24.40
C MET A 132 6.75 24.40 -25.91
N GLN A 133 7.23 25.43 -26.62
CA GLN A 133 7.21 25.48 -28.09
C GLN A 133 8.08 24.38 -28.71
N ALA A 134 9.24 24.09 -28.12
CA ALA A 134 10.10 23.00 -28.56
C ALA A 134 9.48 21.61 -28.28
N ALA A 135 8.77 21.44 -27.16
CA ALA A 135 8.00 20.22 -26.88
C ALA A 135 6.82 20.04 -27.85
N TRP A 136 6.11 21.13 -28.17
CA TRP A 136 5.05 21.12 -29.18
C TRP A 136 5.55 20.71 -30.57
N ALA A 137 6.74 21.16 -30.97
CA ALA A 137 7.37 20.68 -32.20
C ALA A 137 7.71 19.18 -32.15
N ASP A 138 8.21 18.67 -31.01
CA ASP A 138 8.41 17.23 -30.79
C ASP A 138 7.07 16.46 -30.90
N PHE A 139 5.99 16.94 -30.26
CA PHE A 139 4.67 16.28 -30.28
C PHE A 139 4.02 16.28 -31.68
N VAL A 140 4.12 17.39 -32.42
CA VAL A 140 3.62 17.48 -33.80
C VAL A 140 4.38 16.53 -34.73
N HIS A 141 5.66 16.27 -34.46
CA HIS A 141 6.43 15.26 -35.19
C HIS A 141 6.04 13.81 -34.82
N ILE A 142 5.71 13.55 -33.55
CA ILE A 142 5.28 12.23 -33.06
C ILE A 142 3.86 11.88 -33.55
N LEU A 143 2.91 12.79 -33.36
CA LEU A 143 1.46 12.51 -33.50
C LEU A 143 0.82 12.99 -34.79
N GLY A 144 1.47 13.90 -35.52
CA GLY A 144 0.81 14.75 -36.51
C GLY A 144 0.24 16.03 -35.89
N LYS A 145 0.01 17.06 -36.71
CA LYS A 145 -0.38 18.41 -36.24
C LYS A 145 -1.84 18.45 -35.77
N GLU A 146 -2.68 17.70 -36.47
CA GLU A 146 -4.09 17.45 -36.22
C GLU A 146 -4.38 16.73 -34.89
N HIS A 147 -3.34 16.27 -34.18
CA HIS A 147 -3.44 15.57 -32.91
C HIS A 147 -2.69 16.30 -31.76
N VAL A 148 -2.39 17.60 -31.95
CA VAL A 148 -1.85 18.51 -30.95
C VAL A 148 -2.60 19.84 -30.98
N SER A 149 -3.53 20.06 -30.03
CA SER A 149 -4.32 21.30 -29.95
C SER A 149 -3.69 22.34 -29.02
N THR A 150 -3.75 23.60 -29.46
CA THR A 150 -3.54 24.81 -28.65
C THR A 150 -4.75 25.74 -28.74
N ALA A 151 -5.92 25.22 -29.15
CA ALA A 151 -7.13 26.01 -29.31
C ALA A 151 -7.71 26.39 -27.92
N PRO A 152 -8.12 27.66 -27.68
CA PRO A 152 -8.53 28.10 -26.35
C PRO A 152 -9.59 27.22 -25.70
N ASN A 153 -10.66 26.87 -26.43
CA ASN A 153 -11.75 26.01 -25.97
C ASN A 153 -11.25 24.68 -25.40
N ASP A 154 -10.31 24.02 -26.08
CA ASP A 154 -9.79 22.72 -25.67
C ASP A 154 -8.94 22.87 -24.41
N LEU A 155 -8.11 23.91 -24.34
CA LEU A 155 -7.30 24.22 -23.15
C LEU A 155 -8.16 24.57 -21.93
N ASP A 156 -9.33 25.20 -22.14
CA ASP A 156 -10.28 25.54 -21.08
C ASP A 156 -11.07 24.29 -20.61
N HIS A 157 -11.54 23.46 -21.54
CA HIS A 157 -12.25 22.20 -21.24
C HIS A 157 -11.37 21.17 -20.50
N HIS A 158 -10.05 21.23 -20.70
CA HIS A 158 -9.06 20.39 -20.02
C HIS A 158 -8.42 21.09 -18.80
N ALA A 159 -8.96 22.22 -18.33
CA ALA A 159 -8.47 22.95 -17.16
C ALA A 159 -9.37 22.82 -15.91
N SER A 160 -10.69 22.74 -16.07
CA SER A 160 -11.65 22.72 -14.95
C SER A 160 -13.00 22.13 -15.38
N SER A 161 -13.87 21.80 -14.41
CA SER A 161 -15.29 21.56 -14.64
C SER A 161 -16.17 22.48 -13.78
N GLU A 162 -17.47 22.58 -14.09
CA GLU A 162 -18.44 23.36 -13.30
C GLU A 162 -18.91 22.66 -12.01
N TRP A 163 -18.63 21.36 -11.90
CA TRP A 163 -18.99 20.49 -10.77
C TRP A 163 -17.85 20.28 -9.77
N SER A 164 -16.65 20.84 -10.01
CA SER A 164 -15.56 20.81 -9.05
C SER A 164 -15.59 22.01 -8.09
N SER A 165 -15.29 21.76 -6.81
CA SER A 165 -15.11 22.79 -5.77
C SER A 165 -13.79 23.57 -5.90
N HIS A 166 -12.89 23.13 -6.79
CA HIS A 166 -11.62 23.78 -7.13
C HIS A 166 -11.70 24.48 -8.51
N PRO A 167 -12.15 25.75 -8.58
CA PRO A 167 -12.10 26.50 -9.83
C PRO A 167 -10.66 26.79 -10.22
N ALA A 168 -10.25 26.38 -11.42
CA ALA A 168 -8.91 26.62 -11.94
C ALA A 168 -8.63 28.14 -12.10
N LYS A 169 -7.44 28.57 -11.70
CA LYS A 169 -6.95 29.94 -11.92
C LYS A 169 -6.56 30.10 -13.39
N ALA A 170 -6.51 31.34 -13.89
CA ALA A 170 -6.09 31.62 -15.27
C ALA A 170 -4.66 31.14 -15.64
N SER A 171 -3.83 30.79 -14.65
CA SER A 171 -2.50 30.19 -14.80
C SER A 171 -2.49 28.65 -14.76
N GLU A 172 -3.59 28.01 -14.36
CA GLU A 172 -3.70 26.57 -14.11
C GLU A 172 -4.36 25.90 -15.32
N ARG A 173 -3.72 26.08 -16.47
CA ARG A 173 -4.23 25.78 -17.81
C ARG A 173 -3.12 25.10 -18.62
N PRO A 174 -3.41 24.07 -19.44
CA PRO A 174 -2.36 23.42 -20.21
C PRO A 174 -1.86 24.37 -21.32
N PHE A 175 -0.63 24.15 -21.79
CA PHE A 175 -0.07 24.81 -22.97
C PHE A 175 -0.61 24.19 -24.26
N CYS A 176 -0.71 22.86 -24.29
CA CYS A 176 -1.35 22.10 -25.35
C CYS A 176 -2.07 20.85 -24.80
N VAL A 177 -3.06 20.37 -25.55
CA VAL A 177 -3.64 19.03 -25.40
C VAL A 177 -3.06 18.15 -26.51
N VAL A 178 -2.62 16.94 -26.18
CA VAL A 178 -2.14 15.94 -27.13
C VAL A 178 -3.04 14.72 -27.12
N PHE A 179 -3.35 14.18 -28.29
CA PHE A 179 -4.34 13.11 -28.49
C PHE A 179 -3.67 11.84 -29.02
N PRO A 180 -2.96 11.04 -28.20
CA PRO A 180 -2.37 9.76 -28.59
C PRO A 180 -3.40 8.73 -29.07
N SER A 181 -2.97 7.76 -29.89
CA SER A 181 -3.79 6.65 -30.42
C SER A 181 -3.32 5.26 -29.99
N SER A 182 -2.12 5.17 -29.40
CA SER A 182 -1.43 3.93 -29.00
C SER A 182 -0.66 4.13 -27.70
N THR A 183 -0.26 3.03 -27.05
CA THR A 183 0.59 3.06 -25.86
C THR A 183 1.98 3.62 -26.19
N GLU A 184 2.45 3.38 -27.41
CA GLU A 184 3.71 3.87 -27.97
C GLU A 184 3.70 5.39 -28.14
N ASP A 185 2.58 5.98 -28.59
CA ASP A 185 2.38 7.44 -28.65
C ASP A 185 2.54 8.06 -27.26
N VAL A 186 1.86 7.49 -26.25
CA VAL A 186 1.93 7.95 -24.85
C VAL A 186 3.36 7.83 -24.32
N ALA A 187 4.04 6.71 -24.60
CA ALA A 187 5.44 6.52 -24.22
C ALA A 187 6.40 7.52 -24.90
N ALA A 188 6.14 7.92 -26.15
CA ALA A 188 6.93 8.92 -26.86
C ALA A 188 6.70 10.33 -26.30
N ILE A 189 5.44 10.70 -26.03
CA ILE A 189 5.07 11.96 -25.34
C ILE A 189 5.77 12.04 -23.97
N MET A 190 5.66 10.98 -23.15
CA MET A 190 6.25 10.96 -21.81
C MET A 190 7.78 11.09 -21.84
N LYS A 191 8.48 10.46 -22.80
CA LYS A 191 9.94 10.64 -23.01
C LYS A 191 10.32 12.09 -23.32
N VAL A 192 9.53 12.79 -24.12
CA VAL A 192 9.71 14.22 -24.39
C VAL A 192 9.48 15.05 -23.12
N CYS A 193 8.37 14.82 -22.42
CA CYS A 193 8.04 15.54 -21.20
C CYS A 193 9.09 15.34 -20.10
N HIS A 194 9.56 14.10 -19.91
CA HIS A 194 10.59 13.73 -18.94
C HIS A 194 11.89 14.50 -19.18
N ARG A 195 12.48 14.33 -20.38
CA ARG A 195 13.71 15.01 -20.81
C ARG A 195 13.61 16.53 -20.70
N ARG A 196 12.41 17.10 -20.87
CA ARG A 196 12.14 18.54 -20.81
C ARG A 196 11.67 19.03 -19.43
N ARG A 197 11.51 18.15 -18.43
CA ARG A 197 10.92 18.43 -17.10
C ARG A 197 9.56 19.16 -17.17
N ILE A 198 8.68 18.71 -18.07
CA ILE A 198 7.36 19.30 -18.35
C ILE A 198 6.28 18.56 -17.54
N PRO A 199 5.46 19.26 -16.72
CA PRO A 199 4.36 18.61 -16.01
C PRO A 199 3.32 18.06 -17.00
N VAL A 200 2.74 16.91 -16.65
CA VAL A 200 1.72 16.23 -17.46
C VAL A 200 0.47 15.99 -16.63
N VAL A 201 -0.70 16.06 -17.26
CA VAL A 201 -1.98 15.60 -16.72
C VAL A 201 -2.59 14.59 -17.70
N GLY A 202 -3.11 13.47 -17.20
CA GLY A 202 -3.90 12.53 -18.01
C GLY A 202 -5.39 12.87 -17.97
N TYR A 203 -6.07 12.77 -19.11
CA TYR A 203 -7.49 13.10 -19.26
C TYR A 203 -8.23 11.98 -20.01
N SER A 204 -9.50 11.76 -19.66
CA SER A 204 -10.38 10.79 -20.34
C SER A 204 -11.82 11.30 -20.36
N GLY A 205 -12.66 10.93 -19.37
CA GLY A 205 -14.07 11.34 -19.33
C GLY A 205 -14.35 12.76 -18.79
N GLY A 206 -13.36 13.45 -18.22
CA GLY A 206 -13.54 14.79 -17.63
C GLY A 206 -14.44 14.87 -16.37
N THR A 207 -15.05 13.76 -15.93
CA THR A 207 -16.11 13.74 -14.92
C THR A 207 -15.66 13.93 -13.46
N SER A 208 -14.37 14.06 -13.17
CA SER A 208 -13.84 14.10 -11.80
C SER A 208 -14.33 15.31 -10.97
N LEU A 209 -14.63 15.08 -9.68
CA LEU A 209 -15.14 16.10 -8.75
C LEU A 209 -14.02 16.83 -7.97
N GLU A 210 -13.03 16.12 -7.42
CA GLU A 210 -12.00 16.70 -6.52
C GLU A 210 -10.81 17.38 -7.25
N GLY A 211 -10.98 17.69 -8.55
CA GLY A 211 -10.03 18.51 -9.33
C GLY A 211 -8.81 17.76 -9.90
N HIS A 212 -8.86 16.44 -10.02
CA HIS A 212 -7.73 15.59 -10.45
C HIS A 212 -7.05 16.03 -11.76
N PHE A 213 -7.82 16.52 -12.72
CA PHE A 213 -7.30 16.93 -14.04
C PHE A 213 -6.95 18.43 -14.13
N VAL A 214 -7.02 19.20 -13.04
CA VAL A 214 -6.66 20.63 -13.06
C VAL A 214 -5.13 20.76 -13.19
N PRO A 215 -4.60 21.36 -14.28
CA PRO A 215 -3.16 21.49 -14.50
C PRO A 215 -2.58 22.65 -13.69
N THR A 216 -2.50 22.46 -12.38
CA THR A 216 -1.98 23.42 -11.38
C THR A 216 -0.55 23.91 -11.61
N ARG A 217 0.19 23.28 -12.52
CA ARG A 217 1.55 23.68 -12.94
C ARG A 217 1.64 24.03 -14.43
N GLY A 218 0.50 24.19 -15.11
CA GLY A 218 0.41 24.20 -16.57
C GLY A 218 0.96 22.90 -17.17
N GLY A 219 1.72 22.99 -18.26
CA GLY A 219 2.32 21.85 -18.92
C GLY A 219 1.45 21.27 -20.04
N VAL A 220 1.36 19.95 -20.12
CA VAL A 220 0.69 19.24 -21.23
C VAL A 220 -0.44 18.38 -20.71
N CYS A 221 -1.61 18.45 -21.35
CA CYS A 221 -2.69 17.50 -21.11
C CYS A 221 -2.63 16.37 -22.15
N VAL A 222 -2.69 15.12 -21.70
CA VAL A 222 -2.74 13.92 -22.55
C VAL A 222 -4.17 13.40 -22.51
N ASP A 223 -4.95 13.66 -23.56
CA ASP A 223 -6.32 13.16 -23.70
C ASP A 223 -6.33 11.80 -24.40
N PHE A 224 -6.85 10.80 -23.70
CA PHE A 224 -7.01 9.45 -24.22
C PHE A 224 -8.17 9.29 -25.22
N GLY A 225 -8.95 10.31 -25.58
CA GLY A 225 -10.16 10.21 -26.40
C GLY A 225 -10.07 9.42 -27.72
N ARG A 226 -8.86 9.24 -28.30
CA ARG A 226 -8.61 8.40 -29.50
C ARG A 226 -8.24 6.93 -29.17
N MET A 227 -7.98 6.62 -27.90
CA MET A 227 -7.74 5.30 -27.32
C MET A 227 -9.03 4.78 -26.66
N ASN A 228 -10.06 4.55 -27.47
CA ASN A 228 -11.44 4.28 -27.04
C ASN A 228 -11.97 2.90 -27.48
N LYS A 229 -11.08 1.93 -27.74
CA LYS A 229 -11.45 0.61 -28.28
C LYS A 229 -11.53 -0.48 -27.21
N VAL A 230 -12.50 -1.39 -27.38
CA VAL A 230 -12.40 -2.76 -26.85
C VAL A 230 -11.43 -3.53 -27.76
N LEU A 231 -10.37 -4.10 -27.18
CA LEU A 231 -9.29 -4.77 -27.89
C LEU A 231 -9.51 -6.28 -28.00
N ALA A 232 -10.08 -6.90 -26.96
CA ALA A 232 -10.45 -8.31 -26.94
C ALA A 232 -11.57 -8.58 -25.94
N LEU A 233 -12.42 -9.56 -26.20
CA LEU A 233 -13.43 -10.08 -25.27
C LEU A 233 -13.25 -11.60 -25.15
N HIS A 234 -13.05 -12.09 -23.93
CA HIS A 234 -12.83 -13.50 -23.64
C HIS A 234 -14.04 -14.05 -22.88
N GLU A 235 -15.16 -14.24 -23.59
CA GLU A 235 -16.47 -14.58 -22.99
C GLU A 235 -16.41 -15.81 -22.07
N ALA A 236 -15.69 -16.85 -22.49
CA ALA A 236 -15.54 -18.10 -21.72
C ALA A 236 -14.72 -17.95 -20.42
N ASP A 237 -13.80 -16.97 -20.36
CA ASP A 237 -12.96 -16.69 -19.19
C ASP A 237 -13.56 -15.58 -18.28
N LEU A 238 -14.57 -14.89 -18.79
CA LEU A 238 -15.23 -13.72 -18.19
C LEU A 238 -14.25 -12.56 -17.93
N ASP A 239 -13.48 -12.18 -18.95
CA ASP A 239 -12.70 -10.94 -18.98
C ASP A 239 -12.71 -10.22 -20.34
N VAL A 240 -12.36 -8.93 -20.34
CA VAL A 240 -12.32 -8.04 -21.50
C VAL A 240 -11.08 -7.13 -21.43
N VAL A 241 -10.45 -6.84 -22.56
CA VAL A 241 -9.31 -5.93 -22.67
C VAL A 241 -9.76 -4.66 -23.38
N VAL A 242 -9.52 -3.49 -22.76
CA VAL A 242 -10.05 -2.19 -23.19
C VAL A 242 -9.02 -1.08 -23.07
N GLN A 243 -9.17 -0.04 -23.90
CA GLN A 243 -8.39 1.20 -23.83
C GLN A 243 -9.04 2.24 -22.88
N PRO A 244 -8.27 3.20 -22.32
CA PRO A 244 -8.72 4.11 -21.26
C PRO A 244 -9.93 5.01 -21.58
N ALA A 245 -10.19 5.37 -22.84
CA ALA A 245 -11.35 6.18 -23.22
C ALA A 245 -12.59 5.36 -23.65
N VAL A 246 -12.62 4.06 -23.34
CA VAL A 246 -13.88 3.29 -23.36
C VAL A 246 -14.78 3.80 -22.22
N GLY A 247 -15.99 4.26 -22.55
CA GLY A 247 -17.02 4.57 -21.57
C GLY A 247 -17.67 3.30 -21.00
N TRP A 248 -17.94 3.26 -19.69
CA TRP A 248 -18.46 2.05 -19.04
C TRP A 248 -19.87 1.66 -19.53
N GLU A 249 -20.68 2.65 -19.92
CA GLU A 249 -22.03 2.47 -20.47
C GLU A 249 -21.97 1.73 -21.81
N ALA A 250 -21.19 2.25 -22.77
CA ALA A 250 -20.99 1.63 -24.09
C ALA A 250 -20.32 0.23 -24.00
N LEU A 251 -19.44 0.02 -23.02
CA LEU A 251 -18.89 -1.30 -22.72
C LEU A 251 -20.00 -2.28 -22.28
N ASN A 252 -20.93 -1.84 -21.45
CA ASN A 252 -22.05 -2.65 -20.98
C ASN A 252 -23.13 -2.93 -22.04
N ASP A 253 -23.29 -2.02 -23.00
CA ASP A 253 -24.10 -2.26 -24.19
C ASP A 253 -23.48 -3.37 -25.06
N GLN A 254 -22.16 -3.28 -25.34
CA GLN A 254 -21.44 -4.27 -26.13
C GLN A 254 -21.39 -5.65 -25.45
N LEU A 255 -21.02 -5.71 -24.17
CA LEU A 255 -21.04 -6.95 -23.37
C LEU A 255 -22.44 -7.56 -23.25
N GLY A 256 -23.47 -6.71 -23.33
CA GLY A 256 -24.86 -7.09 -23.19
C GLY A 256 -25.36 -8.06 -24.25
N ALA A 257 -24.79 -8.03 -25.47
CA ALA A 257 -25.11 -8.97 -26.54
C ALA A 257 -24.74 -10.42 -26.18
N SER A 258 -23.65 -10.61 -25.43
CA SER A 258 -23.16 -11.92 -24.97
C SER A 258 -23.74 -12.33 -23.61
N GLY A 259 -24.73 -11.59 -23.08
CA GLY A 259 -25.30 -11.83 -21.75
C GLY A 259 -24.36 -11.46 -20.58
N LEU A 260 -23.30 -10.69 -20.84
CA LEU A 260 -22.30 -10.26 -19.86
C LEU A 260 -22.48 -8.79 -19.47
N PHE A 261 -21.90 -8.39 -18.35
CA PHE A 261 -21.74 -6.99 -17.97
C PHE A 261 -20.52 -6.77 -17.06
N PHE A 262 -20.08 -5.51 -17.03
CA PHE A 262 -19.08 -4.93 -16.16
C PHE A 262 -19.80 -4.18 -15.01
N PRO A 263 -19.72 -4.64 -13.74
CA PRO A 263 -20.59 -4.10 -12.68
C PRO A 263 -20.37 -2.67 -12.19
N PRO A 264 -19.14 -2.10 -12.13
CA PRO A 264 -18.95 -0.72 -11.67
C PRO A 264 -19.71 0.29 -12.54
N ASP A 265 -20.66 0.98 -11.92
CA ASP A 265 -21.59 1.93 -12.55
C ASP A 265 -21.54 3.32 -11.87
N PRO A 266 -20.41 4.05 -11.98
CA PRO A 266 -20.32 5.45 -11.54
C PRO A 266 -21.17 6.38 -12.41
N GLY A 267 -21.10 7.69 -12.17
CA GLY A 267 -21.81 8.70 -12.96
C GLY A 267 -21.63 8.53 -14.49
N PRO A 268 -22.67 8.85 -15.30
CA PRO A 268 -22.60 8.76 -16.76
C PRO A 268 -21.41 9.53 -17.37
N GLY A 269 -20.91 9.05 -18.52
CA GLY A 269 -19.75 9.62 -19.20
C GLY A 269 -18.38 9.31 -18.58
N ALA A 270 -18.33 8.61 -17.44
CA ALA A 270 -17.07 8.11 -16.90
C ALA A 270 -16.43 7.04 -17.81
N MET A 271 -15.10 7.09 -17.96
CA MET A 271 -14.31 6.22 -18.82
C MET A 271 -13.30 5.40 -18.02
N ILE A 272 -12.97 4.21 -18.51
CA ILE A 272 -12.18 3.20 -17.78
C ILE A 272 -10.85 3.76 -17.22
N GLY A 273 -10.13 4.61 -17.96
CA GLY A 273 -8.88 5.22 -17.51
C GLY A 273 -9.06 6.10 -16.26
N GLY A 274 -10.11 6.92 -16.25
CA GLY A 274 -10.49 7.72 -15.08
C GLY A 274 -10.99 6.87 -13.92
N MET A 275 -11.78 5.82 -14.21
CA MET A 275 -12.29 4.88 -13.20
C MET A 275 -11.15 4.12 -12.50
N VAL A 276 -10.14 3.66 -13.24
CA VAL A 276 -8.89 3.14 -12.66
C VAL A 276 -8.18 4.22 -11.86
N GLY A 277 -8.08 5.44 -12.41
CA GLY A 277 -7.44 6.58 -11.79
C GLY A 277 -7.95 6.89 -10.37
N THR A 278 -9.26 7.04 -10.17
CA THR A 278 -9.84 7.30 -8.84
C THR A 278 -10.16 6.04 -8.04
N GLY A 279 -10.20 4.86 -8.67
CA GLY A 279 -10.59 3.61 -8.01
C GLY A 279 -12.09 3.50 -7.74
N CYS A 280 -12.92 4.10 -8.61
CA CYS A 280 -14.33 4.42 -8.34
C CYS A 280 -15.25 3.23 -7.98
N SER A 281 -16.40 3.58 -7.40
CA SER A 281 -17.53 2.74 -6.97
C SER A 281 -18.63 2.66 -8.05
N GLY A 282 -19.85 3.13 -7.74
CA GLY A 282 -21.12 2.96 -8.46
C GLY A 282 -22.20 2.36 -7.56
N THR A 283 -23.47 2.44 -7.98
CA THR A 283 -24.60 1.86 -7.20
C THR A 283 -24.45 0.37 -6.91
N ASN A 284 -23.78 -0.36 -7.80
CA ASN A 284 -23.51 -1.78 -7.67
C ASN A 284 -22.36 -2.12 -6.70
N ALA A 285 -21.61 -1.13 -6.19
CA ALA A 285 -20.39 -1.35 -5.41
C ALA A 285 -20.64 -2.23 -4.16
N TYR A 286 -21.73 -1.99 -3.43
CA TYR A 286 -22.15 -2.82 -2.28
C TYR A 286 -22.17 -4.33 -2.59
N ARG A 287 -22.63 -4.74 -3.78
CA ARG A 287 -22.74 -6.16 -4.14
C ARG A 287 -21.53 -6.71 -4.88
N TYR A 288 -20.85 -5.88 -5.67
CA TYR A 288 -19.84 -6.34 -6.62
C TYR A 288 -18.41 -5.87 -6.31
N GLY A 289 -18.22 -4.92 -5.39
CA GLY A 289 -16.94 -4.26 -5.12
C GLY A 289 -16.65 -3.10 -6.08
N THR A 290 -15.60 -2.35 -5.77
CA THR A 290 -15.19 -1.14 -6.51
C THR A 290 -14.34 -1.49 -7.75
N MET A 291 -13.90 -0.48 -8.51
CA MET A 291 -12.94 -0.66 -9.60
C MET A 291 -11.66 -1.42 -9.16
N ARG A 292 -11.25 -1.26 -7.89
CA ARG A 292 -10.15 -2.03 -7.27
C ARG A 292 -10.37 -3.54 -7.41
N GLU A 293 -11.61 -4.00 -7.36
CA GLU A 293 -11.95 -5.42 -7.42
C GLU A 293 -12.05 -5.91 -8.86
N TRP A 294 -12.42 -5.05 -9.82
CA TRP A 294 -12.77 -5.47 -11.20
C TRP A 294 -11.59 -5.46 -12.19
N VAL A 295 -10.51 -4.75 -11.92
CA VAL A 295 -9.29 -4.80 -12.75
C VAL A 295 -8.51 -6.11 -12.50
N LEU A 296 -8.08 -6.76 -13.59
CA LEU A 296 -7.12 -7.87 -13.58
C LEU A 296 -5.69 -7.39 -13.82
N SER A 297 -5.46 -6.59 -14.85
CA SER A 297 -4.12 -6.08 -15.20
C SER A 297 -4.25 -4.70 -15.83
N LEU A 298 -3.21 -3.88 -15.72
CA LEU A 298 -3.06 -2.62 -16.42
C LEU A 298 -1.81 -2.64 -17.30
N THR A 299 -1.87 -1.96 -18.44
CA THR A 299 -0.68 -1.52 -19.19
C THR A 299 -0.50 -0.03 -18.88
N VAL A 300 0.67 0.35 -18.34
CA VAL A 300 0.92 1.68 -17.77
C VAL A 300 2.20 2.27 -18.35
N VAL A 301 2.17 3.55 -18.69
CA VAL A 301 3.32 4.34 -19.11
C VAL A 301 3.79 5.19 -17.92
N LEU A 302 5.03 4.99 -17.49
CA LEU A 302 5.65 5.68 -16.36
C LEU A 302 6.14 7.09 -16.71
N ALA A 303 6.59 7.83 -15.70
CA ALA A 303 7.00 9.24 -15.82
C ALA A 303 8.19 9.50 -16.76
N ASP A 304 8.94 8.46 -17.15
CA ASP A 304 10.04 8.43 -18.12
C ASP A 304 9.63 7.93 -19.52
N GLY A 305 8.40 7.43 -19.66
CA GLY A 305 7.90 6.74 -20.85
C GLY A 305 8.32 5.27 -20.95
N THR A 306 8.74 4.63 -19.87
CA THR A 306 8.82 3.16 -19.78
C THR A 306 7.40 2.58 -19.74
N ILE A 307 7.16 1.53 -20.54
CA ILE A 307 5.88 0.82 -20.59
C ILE A 307 6.01 -0.41 -19.69
N ILE A 308 5.10 -0.56 -18.74
CA ILE A 308 4.99 -1.75 -17.88
C ILE A 308 3.61 -2.41 -18.02
N LYS A 309 3.53 -3.70 -17.71
CA LYS A 309 2.27 -4.43 -17.55
C LYS A 309 2.23 -5.03 -16.15
N THR A 310 1.18 -4.75 -15.39
CA THR A 310 1.18 -5.02 -13.93
C THR A 310 1.14 -6.51 -13.58
N ARG A 311 0.45 -7.35 -14.37
CA ARG A 311 0.52 -8.81 -14.29
C ARG A 311 -0.03 -9.50 -15.54
N GLN A 312 -0.14 -10.82 -15.52
CA GLN A 312 -0.79 -11.60 -16.58
C GLN A 312 -2.30 -11.76 -16.33
N ARG A 313 -3.03 -12.19 -17.38
CA ARG A 313 -4.50 -12.35 -17.40
C ARG A 313 -5.12 -13.25 -16.31
N PRO A 314 -4.47 -14.32 -15.77
CA PRO A 314 -5.10 -15.21 -14.78
C PRO A 314 -5.70 -14.49 -13.56
N ARG A 315 -6.87 -14.97 -13.11
CA ARG A 315 -7.64 -14.33 -12.03
C ARG A 315 -6.96 -14.41 -10.66
N LYS A 316 -6.06 -15.39 -10.44
CA LYS A 316 -5.15 -15.48 -9.29
C LYS A 316 -3.69 -15.32 -9.76
N SER A 317 -2.87 -14.67 -8.94
CA SER A 317 -1.41 -14.57 -9.10
C SER A 317 -0.80 -14.10 -7.78
N SER A 318 0.35 -14.67 -7.39
CA SER A 318 1.27 -14.10 -6.39
C SER A 318 2.69 -14.01 -6.96
N ALA A 319 2.78 -13.75 -8.27
CA ALA A 319 4.02 -13.47 -8.97
C ALA A 319 4.55 -12.07 -8.61
N GLY A 320 5.16 -11.93 -7.43
CA GLY A 320 5.60 -10.65 -6.87
C GLY A 320 4.46 -9.76 -6.40
N TYR A 321 4.75 -8.47 -6.22
CA TYR A 321 3.80 -7.47 -5.72
C TYR A 321 2.65 -7.21 -6.69
N ASP A 322 1.42 -7.03 -6.19
CA ASP A 322 0.28 -6.61 -7.05
C ASP A 322 0.34 -5.12 -7.38
N LEU A 323 1.24 -4.75 -8.30
CA LEU A 323 1.38 -3.40 -8.84
C LEU A 323 0.06 -2.86 -9.42
N THR A 324 -0.89 -3.72 -9.79
CA THR A 324 -2.22 -3.32 -10.26
C THR A 324 -2.95 -2.51 -9.19
N LYS A 325 -2.88 -2.93 -7.92
CA LYS A 325 -3.52 -2.24 -6.78
C LYS A 325 -2.81 -0.95 -6.37
N LEU A 326 -1.58 -0.74 -6.83
CA LEU A 326 -0.80 0.49 -6.62
C LEU A 326 -1.21 1.59 -7.61
N PHE A 327 -1.59 1.24 -8.84
CA PHE A 327 -2.05 2.22 -9.85
C PHE A 327 -3.55 2.52 -9.75
N ILE A 328 -4.38 1.60 -9.25
CA ILE A 328 -5.81 1.86 -9.02
C ILE A 328 -5.99 2.81 -7.82
N GLY A 329 -6.65 3.95 -8.02
CA GLY A 329 -6.73 5.02 -7.02
C GLY A 329 -5.46 5.88 -6.92
N SER A 330 -4.53 5.76 -7.88
CA SER A 330 -3.31 6.60 -7.91
C SER A 330 -3.53 7.99 -8.52
N GLU A 331 -4.73 8.31 -9.00
CA GLU A 331 -5.10 9.60 -9.61
C GLU A 331 -4.23 9.99 -10.82
N GLY A 332 -3.56 9.01 -11.45
CA GLY A 332 -2.55 9.22 -12.50
C GLY A 332 -1.19 9.71 -11.99
N THR A 333 -1.01 9.86 -10.67
CA THR A 333 0.21 10.44 -10.07
C THR A 333 1.47 9.57 -10.23
N LEU A 334 1.29 8.27 -10.43
CA LEU A 334 2.37 7.30 -10.59
C LEU A 334 2.63 6.92 -12.07
N GLY A 335 1.69 7.19 -12.97
CA GLY A 335 1.77 6.80 -14.38
C GLY A 335 0.43 6.86 -15.12
N LEU A 336 0.50 6.75 -16.45
CA LEU A 336 -0.64 6.84 -17.36
C LEU A 336 -1.12 5.45 -17.80
N VAL A 337 -2.37 5.10 -17.45
CA VAL A 337 -3.01 3.84 -17.85
C VAL A 337 -3.39 3.90 -19.34
N THR A 338 -2.94 2.93 -20.11
CA THR A 338 -3.10 2.86 -21.59
C THR A 338 -3.87 1.65 -22.07
N GLU A 339 -3.94 0.60 -21.26
CA GLU A 339 -4.88 -0.52 -21.42
C GLU A 339 -5.30 -1.05 -20.04
N ALA A 340 -6.51 -1.60 -19.94
CA ALA A 340 -6.98 -2.35 -18.79
C ALA A 340 -7.53 -3.71 -19.24
N THR A 341 -7.12 -4.78 -18.56
CA THR A 341 -7.80 -6.08 -18.57
C THR A 341 -8.76 -6.09 -17.39
N LEU A 342 -10.05 -6.21 -17.65
CA LEU A 342 -11.14 -6.14 -16.67
C LEU A 342 -11.85 -7.48 -16.58
N LYS A 343 -12.22 -7.92 -15.37
CA LYS A 343 -13.23 -8.98 -15.23
C LYS A 343 -14.57 -8.49 -15.78
N VAL A 344 -15.39 -9.42 -16.25
CA VAL A 344 -16.83 -9.23 -16.44
C VAL A 344 -17.59 -10.34 -15.69
N THR A 345 -18.92 -10.27 -15.69
CA THR A 345 -19.78 -11.30 -15.07
C THR A 345 -21.06 -11.46 -15.88
N VAL A 346 -21.75 -12.59 -15.71
CA VAL A 346 -23.05 -12.86 -16.36
C VAL A 346 -24.12 -11.92 -15.80
N LYS A 347 -24.98 -11.38 -16.67
CA LYS A 347 -26.14 -10.56 -16.27
C LYS A 347 -27.09 -11.38 -15.38
N PRO A 348 -27.64 -10.80 -14.30
CA PRO A 348 -28.58 -11.51 -13.43
C PRO A 348 -29.86 -11.87 -14.19
N ALA A 349 -30.37 -13.09 -13.99
CA ALA A 349 -31.56 -13.61 -14.68
C ALA A 349 -32.88 -12.90 -14.28
N SER A 350 -32.86 -12.08 -13.24
CA SER A 350 -33.93 -11.19 -12.83
C SER A 350 -33.35 -10.04 -12.00
N THR A 351 -33.81 -8.82 -12.29
CA THR A 351 -33.66 -7.64 -11.44
C THR A 351 -35.02 -7.14 -10.98
N SER A 352 -35.06 -6.34 -9.91
CA SER A 352 -36.15 -5.40 -9.66
C SER A 352 -35.68 -4.23 -8.77
N VAL A 353 -36.55 -3.26 -8.56
CA VAL A 353 -36.33 -2.04 -7.76
C VAL A 353 -37.45 -1.90 -6.73
N ALA A 354 -37.11 -1.43 -5.52
CA ALA A 354 -38.09 -0.95 -4.54
C ALA A 354 -37.72 0.45 -4.02
N VAL A 355 -38.73 1.19 -3.57
CA VAL A 355 -38.57 2.52 -2.95
C VAL A 355 -39.36 2.57 -1.65
N ALA A 356 -38.75 3.07 -0.58
CA ALA A 356 -39.36 3.13 0.75
C ALA A 356 -39.12 4.49 1.42
N THR A 357 -40.18 5.16 1.87
CA THR A 357 -40.07 6.48 2.53
C THR A 357 -40.15 6.37 4.05
N PHE A 358 -39.46 7.27 4.77
CA PHE A 358 -39.24 7.20 6.22
C PHE A 358 -39.65 8.50 6.95
N PRO A 359 -39.79 8.47 8.30
CA PRO A 359 -40.10 9.66 9.09
C PRO A 359 -38.89 10.57 9.36
N SER A 360 -37.66 10.05 9.36
CA SER A 360 -36.43 10.86 9.38
C SER A 360 -35.28 10.12 8.68
N ILE A 361 -34.20 10.85 8.36
CA ILE A 361 -33.02 10.29 7.69
C ILE A 361 -32.36 9.18 8.52
N ARG A 362 -32.41 9.28 9.86
CA ARG A 362 -31.94 8.24 10.77
C ARG A 362 -32.80 6.97 10.76
N HIS A 363 -34.11 7.07 10.54
CA HIS A 363 -34.95 5.88 10.36
C HIS A 363 -34.60 5.13 9.07
N ALA A 364 -34.31 5.86 7.99
CA ALA A 364 -33.78 5.29 6.75
C ALA A 364 -32.41 4.62 6.99
N ALA A 365 -31.42 5.33 7.55
CA ALA A 365 -30.09 4.76 7.83
C ALA A 365 -30.13 3.54 8.80
N ASN A 366 -31.01 3.56 9.81
CA ASN A 366 -31.25 2.40 10.68
C ASN A 366 -31.84 1.19 9.93
N CYS A 367 -32.63 1.42 8.88
CA CYS A 367 -33.10 0.34 8.01
C CYS A 367 -31.94 -0.27 7.21
N VAL A 368 -31.07 0.57 6.63
CA VAL A 368 -29.87 0.12 5.90
C VAL A 368 -28.98 -0.76 6.79
N ALA A 369 -28.63 -0.28 7.98
CA ALA A 369 -27.79 -1.03 8.92
C ALA A 369 -28.41 -2.40 9.31
N ARG A 370 -29.75 -2.52 9.34
CA ARG A 370 -30.44 -3.81 9.55
C ARG A 370 -30.41 -4.71 8.31
N VAL A 371 -30.66 -4.17 7.12
CA VAL A 371 -30.63 -4.93 5.86
C VAL A 371 -29.24 -5.49 5.58
N VAL A 372 -28.20 -4.66 5.78
CA VAL A 372 -26.78 -5.03 5.64
C VAL A 372 -26.37 -5.98 6.77
N GLY A 373 -26.69 -5.67 8.03
CA GLY A 373 -26.35 -6.50 9.19
C GLY A 373 -27.05 -7.88 9.22
N ALA A 374 -28.20 -8.01 8.54
CA ALA A 374 -28.87 -9.30 8.31
C ALA A 374 -28.33 -10.06 7.09
N GLY A 375 -27.32 -9.53 6.39
CA GLY A 375 -26.68 -10.17 5.24
C GLY A 375 -27.58 -10.30 4.00
N VAL A 376 -28.60 -9.44 3.84
CA VAL A 376 -29.54 -9.57 2.72
C VAL A 376 -28.80 -9.22 1.40
N PRO A 377 -28.76 -10.14 0.41
CA PRO A 377 -27.92 -10.00 -0.78
C PRO A 377 -28.56 -9.10 -1.86
N VAL A 378 -28.95 -7.89 -1.49
CA VAL A 378 -29.38 -6.83 -2.42
C VAL A 378 -28.24 -6.38 -3.34
N ALA A 379 -28.57 -5.74 -4.46
CA ALA A 379 -27.61 -5.29 -5.47
C ALA A 379 -27.10 -3.86 -5.24
N ALA A 380 -27.97 -2.97 -4.73
CA ALA A 380 -27.66 -1.60 -4.34
C ALA A 380 -28.60 -1.17 -3.20
N VAL A 381 -28.13 -0.27 -2.34
CA VAL A 381 -28.96 0.43 -1.34
C VAL A 381 -28.55 1.89 -1.34
N GLU A 382 -29.49 2.75 -1.68
CA GLU A 382 -29.26 4.17 -1.91
C GLU A 382 -30.15 5.01 -1.01
N ILE A 383 -29.64 6.10 -0.44
CA ILE A 383 -30.41 7.09 0.31
C ILE A 383 -30.56 8.39 -0.47
N LEU A 384 -31.72 9.02 -0.38
CA LEU A 384 -31.97 10.41 -0.75
C LEU A 384 -32.71 11.08 0.42
N ASP A 385 -32.34 12.30 0.78
CA ASP A 385 -33.07 13.05 1.82
C ASP A 385 -34.27 13.83 1.26
N ASP A 386 -35.12 14.35 2.16
CA ASP A 386 -36.28 15.19 1.83
C ASP A 386 -35.93 16.38 0.92
N LEU A 387 -34.75 17.00 1.08
CA LEU A 387 -34.31 18.08 0.20
C LEU A 387 -33.90 17.56 -1.19
N GLN A 388 -33.24 16.41 -1.28
CA GLN A 388 -32.95 15.75 -2.56
C GLN A 388 -34.22 15.39 -3.33
N MET A 389 -35.20 14.78 -2.65
CA MET A 389 -36.50 14.43 -3.25
C MET A 389 -37.27 15.66 -3.72
N ARG A 390 -37.18 16.77 -2.97
CA ARG A 390 -37.75 18.06 -3.39
C ARG A 390 -37.04 18.66 -4.62
N CYS A 391 -35.71 18.60 -4.70
CA CYS A 391 -34.99 19.07 -5.88
C CYS A 391 -35.42 18.32 -7.14
N ILE A 392 -35.64 17.00 -7.03
CA ILE A 392 -36.13 16.15 -8.14
C ILE A 392 -37.55 16.57 -8.58
N ASN A 393 -38.44 16.87 -7.63
CA ASN A 393 -39.76 17.43 -7.92
C ASN A 393 -39.66 18.80 -8.63
N GLU A 394 -38.81 19.70 -8.14
CA GLU A 394 -38.66 21.06 -8.67
C GLU A 394 -37.96 21.10 -10.04
N SER A 395 -37.05 20.15 -10.32
CA SER A 395 -36.36 20.04 -11.62
C SER A 395 -37.23 19.43 -12.73
N GLY A 396 -38.30 18.70 -12.39
CA GLY A 396 -39.20 18.07 -13.35
C GLY A 396 -38.56 16.97 -14.21
N THR A 397 -37.42 16.41 -13.77
CA THR A 397 -36.62 15.45 -14.56
C THR A 397 -37.17 14.02 -14.54
N THR A 398 -38.02 13.67 -13.57
CA THR A 398 -38.65 12.34 -13.49
C THR A 398 -40.13 12.38 -13.87
N GLY A 399 -40.62 11.33 -14.55
CA GLY A 399 -42.01 11.24 -15.05
C GLY A 399 -43.12 11.18 -13.99
N ARG A 400 -42.79 11.28 -12.69
CA ARG A 400 -43.72 11.28 -11.55
C ARG A 400 -43.29 12.28 -10.48
N ALA A 401 -44.24 12.77 -9.71
CA ALA A 401 -43.97 13.50 -8.47
C ALA A 401 -43.68 12.51 -7.32
N TRP A 402 -42.79 12.92 -6.42
CA TRP A 402 -42.30 12.13 -5.29
C TRP A 402 -42.75 12.71 -3.95
N GLN A 403 -42.78 11.86 -2.92
CA GLN A 403 -42.94 12.32 -1.54
C GLN A 403 -41.64 12.95 -1.05
N GLU A 404 -41.72 14.20 -0.60
CA GLU A 404 -40.59 14.95 0.00
C GLU A 404 -40.31 14.45 1.42
N ALA A 405 -39.68 13.28 1.49
CA ALA A 405 -39.30 12.59 2.70
C ALA A 405 -37.97 11.82 2.49
N PRO A 406 -37.21 11.55 3.56
CA PRO A 406 -36.09 10.63 3.50
C PRO A 406 -36.49 9.29 2.91
N THR A 407 -35.81 8.86 1.87
CA THR A 407 -36.22 7.75 1.00
C THR A 407 -35.04 6.83 0.73
N LEU A 408 -35.28 5.52 0.80
CA LEU A 408 -34.34 4.49 0.34
C LEU A 408 -34.79 3.93 -1.01
N PHE A 409 -33.83 3.73 -1.90
CA PHE A 409 -34.00 3.00 -3.16
C PHE A 409 -33.17 1.71 -3.08
N PHE A 410 -33.80 0.58 -3.33
CA PHE A 410 -33.18 -0.75 -3.30
C PHE A 410 -33.18 -1.35 -4.70
N LYS A 411 -32.05 -1.90 -5.11
CA LYS A 411 -31.90 -2.69 -6.35
C LYS A 411 -31.73 -4.15 -5.97
N PHE A 412 -32.44 -5.05 -6.62
CA PHE A 412 -32.42 -6.49 -6.38
C PHE A 412 -31.90 -7.22 -7.61
N ALA A 413 -31.15 -8.31 -7.41
CA ALA A 413 -30.59 -9.09 -8.52
C ALA A 413 -30.41 -10.57 -8.13
N GLY A 414 -30.74 -11.47 -9.06
CA GLY A 414 -30.51 -12.90 -8.90
C GLY A 414 -31.45 -13.75 -9.74
N THR A 415 -32.06 -14.76 -9.12
CA THR A 415 -33.21 -15.50 -9.69
C THR A 415 -34.51 -14.82 -9.29
N ALA A 416 -35.58 -14.99 -10.06
CA ALA A 416 -36.89 -14.40 -9.72
C ALA A 416 -37.41 -14.81 -8.32
N ARG A 417 -37.09 -16.02 -7.84
CA ARG A 417 -37.39 -16.44 -6.45
C ARG A 417 -36.55 -15.67 -5.44
N GLY A 418 -35.24 -15.56 -5.66
CA GLY A 418 -34.33 -14.83 -4.78
C GLY A 418 -34.66 -13.33 -4.69
N VAL A 419 -35.01 -12.70 -5.82
CA VAL A 419 -35.49 -11.30 -5.84
C VAL A 419 -36.75 -11.15 -4.98
N LYS A 420 -37.76 -12.02 -5.17
CA LYS A 420 -39.00 -11.99 -4.37
C LYS A 420 -38.75 -12.19 -2.86
N GLU A 421 -37.79 -13.04 -2.51
CA GLU A 421 -37.38 -13.32 -1.12
C GLU A 421 -36.64 -12.12 -0.49
N GLN A 422 -35.66 -11.55 -1.19
CA GLN A 422 -34.96 -10.33 -0.78
C GLN A 422 -35.93 -9.16 -0.55
N VAL A 423 -36.89 -8.96 -1.46
CA VAL A 423 -37.90 -7.90 -1.37
C VAL A 423 -38.78 -8.05 -0.13
N ALA A 424 -39.24 -9.26 0.18
CA ALA A 424 -40.05 -9.52 1.37
C ALA A 424 -39.27 -9.27 2.67
N LEU A 425 -37.99 -9.63 2.72
CA LEU A 425 -37.10 -9.36 3.85
C LEU A 425 -36.88 -7.85 4.04
N VAL A 426 -36.54 -7.12 2.97
CA VAL A 426 -36.32 -5.67 3.02
C VAL A 426 -37.61 -4.91 3.37
N GLN A 427 -38.77 -5.33 2.86
CA GLN A 427 -40.07 -4.77 3.26
C GLN A 427 -40.33 -4.97 4.77
N GLY A 428 -39.98 -6.14 5.31
CA GLY A 428 -40.04 -6.43 6.74
C GLY A 428 -39.15 -5.50 7.56
N PHE A 429 -37.88 -5.34 7.17
CA PHE A 429 -36.94 -4.44 7.85
C PHE A 429 -37.35 -2.96 7.75
N ALA A 430 -37.86 -2.51 6.60
CA ALA A 430 -38.39 -1.16 6.41
C ALA A 430 -39.58 -0.89 7.35
N GLY A 431 -40.53 -1.82 7.46
CA GLY A 431 -41.63 -1.73 8.42
C GLY A 431 -41.15 -1.66 9.89
N GLN A 432 -40.20 -2.52 10.26
CA GLN A 432 -39.59 -2.51 11.59
C GLN A 432 -38.75 -1.24 11.88
N ALA A 433 -38.33 -0.51 10.85
CA ALA A 433 -37.63 0.76 10.94
C ALA A 433 -38.57 1.98 10.79
N GLY A 434 -39.89 1.77 10.81
CA GLY A 434 -40.88 2.85 10.75
C GLY A 434 -41.14 3.43 9.35
N GLY A 435 -40.82 2.68 8.29
CA GLY A 435 -41.15 3.05 6.91
C GLY A 435 -42.65 3.30 6.70
N LYS A 436 -42.98 4.35 5.95
CA LYS A 436 -44.35 4.83 5.70
C LYS A 436 -44.96 4.22 4.43
N SER A 437 -44.14 4.01 3.41
CA SER A 437 -44.51 3.34 2.17
C SER A 437 -43.43 2.34 1.76
N PHE A 438 -43.82 1.39 0.91
CA PHE A 438 -42.91 0.47 0.24
C PHE A 438 -43.51 0.16 -1.13
N GLU A 439 -42.92 0.73 -2.18
CA GLU A 439 -43.30 0.53 -3.58
C GLU A 439 -42.28 -0.40 -4.26
N PHE A 440 -42.74 -1.28 -5.14
CA PHE A 440 -41.90 -2.31 -5.77
C PHE A 440 -42.28 -2.47 -7.24
N ALA A 441 -41.28 -2.46 -8.12
CA ALA A 441 -41.48 -2.53 -9.56
C ALA A 441 -41.98 -3.91 -10.02
N ARG A 442 -43.05 -3.89 -10.83
CA ARG A 442 -43.76 -5.05 -11.38
C ARG A 442 -43.28 -5.42 -12.78
N ASN A 443 -42.66 -4.48 -13.50
CA ASN A 443 -42.12 -4.63 -14.85
C ASN A 443 -40.81 -3.82 -15.02
N GLU A 444 -40.24 -3.76 -16.23
CA GLU A 444 -38.97 -3.07 -16.50
C GLU A 444 -39.12 -1.53 -16.61
N GLU A 445 -40.26 -1.07 -17.10
CA GLU A 445 -40.65 0.35 -17.16
C GLU A 445 -40.72 0.96 -15.75
N GLU A 446 -41.40 0.29 -14.82
CA GLU A 446 -41.49 0.70 -13.41
C GLU A 446 -40.15 0.55 -12.67
N GLN A 447 -39.26 -0.35 -13.08
CA GLN A 447 -37.88 -0.39 -12.58
C GLN A 447 -37.09 0.85 -13.00
N HIS A 448 -37.19 1.23 -14.27
CA HIS A 448 -36.55 2.42 -14.82
C HIS A 448 -37.07 3.69 -14.13
N ASP A 449 -38.38 3.85 -14.05
CA ASP A 449 -39.02 5.02 -13.46
C ASP A 449 -38.74 5.13 -11.96
N LEU A 450 -38.77 4.01 -11.21
CA LEU A 450 -38.39 4.05 -9.79
C LEU A 450 -36.92 4.36 -9.58
N TRP A 451 -36.02 3.96 -10.48
CA TRP A 451 -34.57 4.24 -10.36
C TRP A 451 -34.17 5.63 -10.90
N SER A 452 -35.00 6.24 -11.76
CA SER A 452 -34.72 7.53 -12.40
C SER A 452 -34.36 8.64 -11.41
N ALA A 453 -35.13 8.76 -10.32
CA ALA A 453 -34.89 9.73 -9.23
C ALA A 453 -33.49 9.63 -8.62
N ARG A 454 -32.92 8.42 -8.52
CA ARG A 454 -31.56 8.23 -8.00
C ARG A 454 -30.48 8.67 -8.99
N LYS A 455 -30.71 8.51 -10.31
CA LYS A 455 -29.79 8.99 -11.35
C LYS A 455 -29.76 10.51 -11.40
N GLU A 456 -30.92 11.15 -11.33
CA GLU A 456 -31.07 12.61 -11.47
C GLU A 456 -30.69 13.43 -10.23
N ALA A 457 -30.18 12.80 -9.15
CA ALA A 457 -29.88 13.47 -7.88
C ALA A 457 -28.89 14.65 -8.03
N LEU A 458 -27.80 14.49 -8.79
CA LEU A 458 -26.84 15.58 -8.99
C LEU A 458 -27.44 16.71 -9.84
N TRP A 459 -28.04 16.38 -10.98
CA TRP A 459 -28.58 17.36 -11.93
C TRP A 459 -29.76 18.14 -11.36
N SER A 460 -30.64 17.49 -10.59
CA SER A 460 -31.76 18.15 -9.92
C SER A 460 -31.31 19.14 -8.85
N THR A 461 -30.28 18.83 -8.04
CA THR A 461 -29.69 19.81 -7.11
C THR A 461 -28.95 20.92 -7.86
N MET A 462 -28.31 20.63 -8.99
CA MET A 462 -27.69 21.67 -9.84
C MET A 462 -28.73 22.58 -10.52
N ALA A 463 -29.93 22.09 -10.82
CA ALA A 463 -31.00 22.87 -11.45
C ALA A 463 -31.57 23.98 -10.54
N VAL A 464 -31.45 23.85 -9.21
CA VAL A 464 -31.91 24.85 -8.22
C VAL A 464 -30.83 25.85 -7.77
N LYS A 465 -29.68 25.91 -8.47
CA LYS A 465 -28.63 26.91 -8.25
C LYS A 465 -29.15 28.34 -8.49
N ARG A 466 -28.70 29.29 -7.65
CA ARG A 466 -28.91 30.73 -7.89
C ARG A 466 -27.77 31.27 -8.78
N ASP A 467 -28.00 32.44 -9.40
CA ASP A 467 -26.96 33.17 -10.13
C ASP A 467 -25.71 33.39 -9.26
N GLY A 468 -24.58 32.84 -9.69
CA GLY A 468 -23.31 32.92 -8.95
C GLY A 468 -23.12 31.90 -7.83
N ASP A 469 -23.97 30.87 -7.72
CA ASP A 469 -23.68 29.69 -6.89
C ASP A 469 -22.75 28.70 -7.61
N HIS A 470 -21.82 28.16 -6.84
CA HIS A 470 -20.97 27.01 -7.14
C HIS A 470 -21.53 25.76 -6.47
N VAL A 471 -21.02 24.60 -6.89
CA VAL A 471 -21.34 23.29 -6.30
C VAL A 471 -20.14 22.81 -5.49
N TRP A 472 -20.41 22.25 -4.31
CA TRP A 472 -19.44 21.43 -3.57
C TRP A 472 -20.08 20.06 -3.32
N THR A 473 -19.80 19.11 -4.20
CA THR A 473 -20.05 17.69 -3.91
C THR A 473 -18.95 17.20 -2.97
N GLY A 474 -19.30 16.48 -1.90
CA GLY A 474 -18.31 15.91 -0.99
C GLY A 474 -18.82 14.60 -0.39
N ASP A 475 -18.00 13.56 -0.47
CA ASP A 475 -18.26 12.20 -0.02
C ASP A 475 -17.37 11.80 1.17
N VAL A 476 -17.91 10.94 2.03
CA VAL A 476 -17.20 10.20 3.09
C VAL A 476 -17.80 8.80 3.22
N ALA A 477 -17.08 7.86 3.82
CA ALA A 477 -17.64 6.57 4.22
C ALA A 477 -17.27 6.26 5.68
N VAL A 478 -18.15 5.55 6.38
CA VAL A 478 -17.95 5.13 7.79
C VAL A 478 -18.35 3.67 7.99
N PRO A 479 -17.85 2.99 9.04
CA PRO A 479 -18.37 1.68 9.44
C PRO A 479 -19.89 1.70 9.63
N MET A 480 -20.58 0.63 9.22
CA MET A 480 -22.05 0.58 9.15
C MET A 480 -22.76 0.86 10.49
N SER A 481 -22.08 0.60 11.61
CA SER A 481 -22.54 0.95 12.97
C SER A 481 -22.68 2.46 13.21
N ARG A 482 -21.96 3.30 12.45
CA ARG A 482 -21.88 4.76 12.58
C ARG A 482 -22.67 5.51 11.52
N LEU A 483 -23.11 4.84 10.44
CA LEU A 483 -23.87 5.43 9.34
C LEU A 483 -25.08 6.28 9.80
N PRO A 484 -25.91 5.83 10.79
CA PRO A 484 -27.07 6.62 11.21
C PRO A 484 -26.70 7.88 12.01
N ASP A 485 -25.53 7.91 12.66
CA ASP A 485 -25.02 9.08 13.37
C ASP A 485 -24.47 10.11 12.38
N ILE A 486 -23.53 9.70 11.51
CA ILE A 486 -22.82 10.63 10.60
C ILE A 486 -23.78 11.38 9.67
N ILE A 487 -24.82 10.69 9.15
CA ILE A 487 -25.79 11.30 8.24
C ILE A 487 -26.72 12.26 9.00
N GLU A 488 -27.24 11.87 10.16
CA GLU A 488 -28.10 12.74 10.98
C GLU A 488 -27.34 13.98 11.43
N GLU A 489 -26.15 13.81 12.02
CA GLU A 489 -25.29 14.90 12.47
C GLU A 489 -24.79 15.83 11.35
N THR A 490 -24.73 15.34 10.10
CA THR A 490 -24.36 16.15 8.92
C THR A 490 -25.57 16.93 8.41
N LYS A 491 -26.76 16.31 8.30
CA LYS A 491 -28.00 17.02 7.95
C LYS A 491 -28.30 18.12 8.97
N ASP A 492 -28.11 17.84 10.27
CA ASP A 492 -28.26 18.82 11.34
C ASP A 492 -27.25 19.97 11.23
N ALA A 493 -26.02 19.70 10.83
CA ALA A 493 -25.01 20.73 10.58
C ALA A 493 -25.34 21.60 9.35
N MET A 494 -25.86 21.00 8.27
CA MET A 494 -26.34 21.71 7.08
C MET A 494 -27.46 22.68 7.46
N GLY A 495 -28.51 22.21 8.13
CA GLY A 495 -29.61 23.06 8.60
C GLY A 495 -29.15 24.20 9.52
N LYS A 496 -28.24 23.93 10.47
CA LYS A 496 -27.68 24.95 11.38
C LYS A 496 -26.73 25.94 10.68
N SER A 497 -26.09 25.55 9.58
CA SER A 497 -25.19 26.43 8.82
C SER A 497 -25.92 27.51 8.01
N GLY A 498 -27.20 27.29 7.69
CA GLY A 498 -27.98 28.14 6.79
C GLY A 498 -27.53 28.09 5.32
N LEU A 499 -26.82 27.05 4.92
CA LEU A 499 -26.48 26.75 3.52
C LEU A 499 -27.55 25.84 2.91
N PHE A 500 -27.70 25.87 1.59
CA PHE A 500 -28.51 24.89 0.89
C PHE A 500 -27.65 23.69 0.48
N GLY A 501 -28.22 22.49 0.56
CA GLY A 501 -27.65 21.29 -0.02
C GLY A 501 -28.50 20.07 0.28
N THR A 502 -28.22 19.00 -0.44
CA THR A 502 -28.96 17.73 -0.38
C THR A 502 -28.06 16.60 0.07
N ILE A 503 -28.65 15.50 0.55
CA ILE A 503 -27.94 14.25 0.84
C ILE A 503 -28.42 13.17 -0.12
N VAL A 504 -27.44 12.51 -0.74
CA VAL A 504 -27.58 11.28 -1.52
C VAL A 504 -26.48 10.31 -1.07
N GLY A 505 -26.60 9.00 -1.29
CA GLY A 505 -25.50 8.10 -0.89
C GLY A 505 -25.69 6.62 -1.20
N HIS A 506 -24.59 5.98 -1.59
CA HIS A 506 -24.40 4.53 -1.78
C HIS A 506 -24.38 3.75 -0.46
N VAL A 507 -25.34 4.04 0.42
CA VAL A 507 -25.33 3.69 1.85
C VAL A 507 -25.22 2.19 2.18
N GLY A 508 -25.35 1.28 1.23
CA GLY A 508 -25.11 -0.15 1.45
C GLY A 508 -23.71 -0.45 2.00
N ASP A 509 -22.67 0.24 1.52
CA ASP A 509 -21.27 0.07 1.97
C ASP A 509 -20.82 1.11 3.02
N GLY A 510 -21.71 2.04 3.39
CA GLY A 510 -21.44 3.10 4.37
C GLY A 510 -21.05 4.45 3.77
N ASN A 511 -20.97 4.57 2.44
CA ASN A 511 -20.72 5.83 1.76
C ASN A 511 -21.98 6.73 1.66
N PHE A 512 -21.79 8.03 1.83
CA PHE A 512 -22.76 9.05 1.43
C PHE A 512 -22.08 10.34 0.98
N HIS A 513 -22.83 11.18 0.27
CA HIS A 513 -22.39 12.46 -0.26
C HIS A 513 -23.32 13.58 0.18
N ILE A 514 -22.76 14.78 0.35
CA ILE A 514 -23.50 16.04 0.32
C ILE A 514 -23.32 16.71 -1.05
N ILE A 515 -24.37 17.35 -1.56
CA ILE A 515 -24.28 18.27 -2.69
C ILE A 515 -24.66 19.66 -2.18
N LEU A 516 -23.65 20.49 -1.92
CA LEU A 516 -23.81 21.79 -1.25
C LEU A 516 -23.75 22.93 -2.28
N LEU A 517 -24.69 23.89 -2.18
CA LEU A 517 -24.74 25.07 -3.06
C LEU A 517 -24.30 26.32 -2.30
N TYR A 518 -23.35 27.08 -2.88
CA TYR A 518 -22.76 28.24 -2.22
C TYR A 518 -22.17 29.25 -3.22
N ASN A 519 -22.27 30.55 -2.94
CA ASN A 519 -21.54 31.60 -3.65
C ASN A 519 -20.30 32.04 -2.84
N ASP A 520 -19.44 32.88 -3.42
CA ASP A 520 -18.19 33.38 -2.81
C ASP A 520 -18.33 33.87 -1.35
N LYS A 521 -19.43 34.54 -1.01
CA LYS A 521 -19.68 35.07 0.35
C LYS A 521 -19.98 33.97 1.37
N GLU A 522 -20.46 32.83 0.88
CA GLU A 522 -20.83 31.66 1.66
C GLU A 522 -19.72 30.59 1.67
N ARG A 523 -18.72 30.70 0.79
CA ARG A 523 -17.59 29.77 0.64
C ARG A 523 -16.96 29.35 1.97
N LYS A 524 -16.62 30.30 2.86
CA LYS A 524 -15.99 29.98 4.15
C LYS A 524 -16.91 29.19 5.10
N ARG A 525 -18.24 29.33 4.98
CA ARG A 525 -19.22 28.50 5.72
C ARG A 525 -19.28 27.10 5.11
N ALA A 526 -19.29 26.99 3.78
CA ALA A 526 -19.26 25.72 3.07
C ALA A 526 -17.99 24.91 3.40
N GLU A 527 -16.82 25.54 3.29
CA GLU A 527 -15.52 24.98 3.68
C GLU A 527 -15.56 24.47 5.13
N THR A 528 -16.02 25.28 6.08
CA THR A 528 -16.13 24.88 7.50
C THR A 528 -17.07 23.67 7.69
N LEU A 529 -18.17 23.59 6.95
CA LEU A 529 -19.10 22.45 7.02
C LEU A 529 -18.45 21.17 6.48
N VAL A 530 -17.82 21.24 5.30
CA VAL A 530 -17.13 20.10 4.68
C VAL A 530 -15.98 19.60 5.57
N HIS A 531 -15.16 20.52 6.11
CA HIS A 531 -14.08 20.17 7.06
C HIS A 531 -14.62 19.43 8.29
N ASN A 532 -15.74 19.88 8.86
CA ASN A 532 -16.35 19.22 10.02
C ASN A 532 -16.96 17.85 9.68
N MET A 533 -17.55 17.69 8.49
CA MET A 533 -18.08 16.39 8.02
C MET A 533 -16.94 15.38 7.83
N VAL A 534 -15.89 15.77 7.09
CA VAL A 534 -14.71 14.93 6.81
C VAL A 534 -13.99 14.55 8.10
N LYS A 535 -13.73 15.52 8.98
CA LYS A 535 -13.13 15.27 10.30
C LYS A 535 -13.98 14.31 11.14
N ARG A 536 -15.30 14.50 11.18
CA ARG A 536 -16.21 13.64 11.95
C ARG A 536 -16.20 12.20 11.40
N ALA A 537 -16.13 12.00 10.08
CA ALA A 537 -16.03 10.66 9.50
C ALA A 537 -14.76 9.93 9.99
N VAL A 538 -13.60 10.60 9.98
CA VAL A 538 -12.34 10.04 10.52
C VAL A 538 -12.43 9.78 12.04
N GLU A 539 -13.04 10.68 12.81
CA GLU A 539 -13.34 10.47 14.25
C GLU A 539 -14.43 9.39 14.51
N MET A 540 -15.01 8.82 13.45
CA MET A 540 -15.93 7.68 13.49
C MET A 540 -15.34 6.40 12.88
N GLU A 541 -14.01 6.30 12.75
CA GLU A 541 -13.29 5.17 12.13
C GLU A 541 -13.61 5.01 10.62
N GLY A 542 -14.05 6.10 9.98
CA GLY A 542 -14.27 6.21 8.55
C GLY A 542 -13.15 6.94 7.81
N THR A 543 -13.40 7.24 6.53
CA THR A 543 -12.43 7.79 5.58
C THR A 543 -12.86 9.14 5.00
N VAL A 544 -11.88 9.96 4.60
CA VAL A 544 -12.09 11.30 4.01
C VAL A 544 -12.75 11.26 2.63
N THR A 545 -12.75 10.10 1.96
CA THR A 545 -13.44 9.88 0.67
C THR A 545 -13.86 8.42 0.56
N GLY A 546 -15.12 8.18 0.18
CA GLY A 546 -15.57 6.83 -0.16
C GLY A 546 -15.25 6.44 -1.59
N GLU A 547 -15.24 7.40 -2.53
CA GLU A 547 -15.16 7.07 -3.96
C GLU A 547 -14.60 8.14 -4.90
N HIS A 548 -14.71 9.45 -4.59
CA HIS A 548 -14.31 10.47 -5.57
C HIS A 548 -12.80 10.53 -5.78
N GLY A 549 -12.02 10.22 -4.74
CA GLY A 549 -10.57 10.43 -4.69
C GLY A 549 -10.19 11.56 -3.72
N VAL A 550 -8.89 11.86 -3.66
CA VAL A 550 -8.29 12.86 -2.78
C VAL A 550 -8.11 14.20 -3.52
N GLY A 551 -7.52 14.14 -4.70
CA GLY A 551 -7.33 15.27 -5.61
C GLY A 551 -6.69 16.50 -4.97
N LEU A 552 -7.16 17.68 -5.38
CA LEU A 552 -6.70 18.97 -4.84
C LEU A 552 -7.38 19.36 -3.54
N VAL A 553 -8.57 18.81 -3.28
CA VAL A 553 -9.49 19.30 -2.25
C VAL A 553 -9.23 18.64 -0.90
N LYS A 554 -8.90 17.35 -0.88
CA LYS A 554 -8.84 16.54 0.36
C LYS A 554 -7.44 16.14 0.81
N ARG A 555 -6.41 16.40 -0.01
CA ARG A 555 -5.00 16.03 0.27
C ARG A 555 -4.54 16.37 1.69
N ASP A 556 -4.97 17.50 2.21
CA ASP A 556 -4.50 18.02 3.50
C ASP A 556 -5.21 17.35 4.71
N TYR A 557 -6.21 16.48 4.49
CA TYR A 557 -6.76 15.59 5.52
C TYR A 557 -6.06 14.22 5.58
N LEU A 558 -5.31 13.79 4.55
CA LEU A 558 -4.66 12.46 4.56
C LEU A 558 -3.81 12.18 5.82
N PRO A 559 -3.04 13.14 6.38
CA PRO A 559 -2.31 12.92 7.63
C PRO A 559 -3.20 12.73 8.87
N HIS A 560 -4.48 13.14 8.81
CA HIS A 560 -5.44 12.94 9.90
C HIS A 560 -6.03 11.53 9.89
N GLU A 561 -6.27 10.96 8.71
CA GLU A 561 -6.77 9.58 8.55
C GLU A 561 -5.65 8.54 8.64
N LEU A 562 -4.59 8.71 7.85
CA LEU A 562 -3.55 7.69 7.65
C LEU A 562 -2.32 7.88 8.54
N GLY A 563 -2.18 9.02 9.21
CA GLY A 563 -0.98 9.42 9.93
C GLY A 563 0.13 9.96 9.02
N GLU A 564 1.06 10.74 9.59
CA GLU A 564 2.11 11.42 8.82
C GLU A 564 3.06 10.44 8.12
N THR A 565 3.50 9.38 8.81
CA THR A 565 4.42 8.36 8.28
C THR A 565 3.88 7.62 7.05
N THR A 566 2.59 7.28 7.03
CA THR A 566 1.95 6.63 5.89
C THR A 566 1.92 7.55 4.66
N VAL A 567 1.63 8.83 4.86
CA VAL A 567 1.65 9.83 3.78
C VAL A 567 3.09 10.13 3.32
N ASP A 568 4.08 10.06 4.23
CA ASP A 568 5.50 10.15 3.91
C ASP A 568 6.03 8.93 3.12
N ALA A 569 5.49 7.74 3.36
CA ALA A 569 5.74 6.56 2.51
C ALA A 569 5.17 6.75 1.09
N MET A 570 3.93 7.26 0.98
CA MET A 570 3.30 7.61 -0.31
C MET A 570 4.14 8.63 -1.09
N ARG A 571 4.61 9.69 -0.41
CA ARG A 571 5.52 10.72 -0.97
C ARG A 571 6.81 10.11 -1.49
N GLN A 572 7.43 9.21 -0.73
CA GLN A 572 8.67 8.56 -1.14
C GLN A 572 8.48 7.67 -2.37
N LYS A 573 7.35 6.97 -2.52
CA LYS A 573 7.01 6.25 -3.76
C LYS A 573 6.79 7.17 -4.96
N THR A 574 6.27 8.39 -4.75
CA THR A 574 6.19 9.40 -5.83
C THR A 574 7.57 10.00 -6.17
N GLU A 575 8.46 10.12 -5.20
CA GLU A 575 9.85 10.53 -5.42
C GLU A 575 10.72 9.44 -6.07
N LEU A 576 10.43 8.15 -5.85
CA LEU A 576 11.20 7.03 -6.40
C LEU A 576 11.25 7.00 -7.94
N ASN A 577 10.24 7.61 -8.59
CA ASN A 577 10.20 7.91 -10.02
C ASN A 577 11.28 8.92 -10.50
N ARG A 578 12.34 9.19 -9.71
CA ARG A 578 13.49 10.08 -10.01
C ARG A 578 14.81 9.38 -10.31
N GLY A 579 14.99 8.12 -9.89
CA GLY A 579 16.10 7.23 -10.26
C GLY A 579 17.53 7.83 -10.30
N ASP A 580 18.18 7.97 -9.14
CA ASP A 580 19.64 8.00 -8.90
C ASP A 580 20.58 8.91 -9.74
N ILE A 581 20.04 9.80 -10.60
CA ILE A 581 20.83 10.81 -11.32
C ILE A 581 20.15 12.18 -11.16
N ALA A 582 20.95 13.25 -11.09
CA ALA A 582 20.52 14.57 -10.62
C ALA A 582 19.66 15.42 -11.59
N GLU A 583 18.69 14.82 -12.31
CA GLU A 583 17.70 15.53 -13.12
C GLU A 583 16.26 15.13 -12.75
N GLY A 584 15.37 16.12 -12.60
CA GLY A 584 14.09 15.94 -11.91
C GLY A 584 12.97 15.27 -12.73
N SER A 585 12.23 14.38 -12.06
CA SER A 585 11.05 13.70 -12.61
C SER A 585 9.87 14.63 -12.95
N VAL A 586 9.06 14.18 -13.89
CA VAL A 586 7.76 14.78 -14.20
C VAL A 586 6.75 14.35 -13.13
N MET A 587 6.54 15.24 -12.16
CA MET A 587 5.36 15.17 -11.32
C MET A 587 4.12 15.54 -12.15
N PHE A 588 3.27 14.53 -12.38
CA PHE A 588 1.83 14.71 -12.42
C PHE A 588 1.37 15.53 -11.17
N GLY A 589 0.17 16.13 -11.16
CA GLY A 589 -0.30 16.89 -9.97
C GLY A 589 -0.29 15.98 -8.74
N LEU A 590 0.56 16.17 -7.72
CA LEU A 590 0.37 17.07 -6.58
C LEU A 590 1.66 17.08 -5.74
N THR A 591 2.07 18.22 -5.16
CA THR A 591 3.16 18.29 -4.15
C THR A 591 2.86 19.38 -3.12
N GLY A 592 2.72 19.03 -1.85
CA GLY A 592 2.03 19.85 -0.84
C GLY A 592 2.73 21.11 -0.31
N ARG A 593 3.72 21.71 -0.99
CA ARG A 593 4.52 22.81 -0.41
C ARG A 593 4.03 24.24 -0.69
N ASP A 594 3.27 24.47 -1.76
CA ASP A 594 3.00 25.84 -2.23
C ASP A 594 1.77 26.52 -1.61
N LEU A 595 0.77 25.76 -1.14
CA LEU A 595 -0.38 26.32 -0.40
C LEU A 595 -0.09 26.53 1.10
N ALA A 596 0.91 25.84 1.65
CA ALA A 596 1.20 25.77 3.08
C ALA A 596 1.78 27.07 3.71
N ARG A 597 1.63 28.22 3.04
CA ARG A 597 2.07 29.55 3.53
C ARG A 597 0.93 30.50 3.91
N HIS A 598 -0.34 30.24 3.54
CA HIS A 598 -1.45 31.16 3.81
C HIS A 598 -2.32 30.79 5.02
N ASP A 599 -2.78 29.53 5.16
CA ASP A 599 -3.77 29.16 6.21
C ASP A 599 -3.20 28.60 7.52
N ARG A 600 -1.89 28.32 7.61
CA ARG A 600 -1.27 27.81 8.86
C ARG A 600 -1.40 28.74 10.08
N ALA A 601 -1.80 30.00 9.89
CA ALA A 601 -1.92 30.99 10.95
C ALA A 601 -3.16 30.83 11.86
N ASN A 602 -4.30 30.33 11.35
CA ASN A 602 -5.60 30.52 12.03
C ASN A 602 -6.26 29.23 12.57
N GLY A 603 -6.10 28.09 11.91
CA GLY A 603 -6.73 26.83 12.33
C GLY A 603 -5.98 26.11 13.44
N MET A 604 -4.75 25.67 13.15
CA MET A 604 -3.99 24.73 13.99
C MET A 604 -3.58 25.30 15.36
N ALA A 605 -3.20 26.59 15.42
CA ALA A 605 -2.77 27.25 16.65
C ALA A 605 -3.87 27.32 17.71
N GLN A 606 -5.13 27.51 17.29
CA GLN A 606 -6.28 27.49 18.20
C GLN A 606 -6.57 26.10 18.80
N TRP A 607 -6.10 25.02 18.17
CA TRP A 607 -6.28 23.65 18.68
C TRP A 607 -5.23 23.32 19.76
N GLN A 608 -3.97 23.71 19.56
CA GLN A 608 -2.91 23.49 20.55
C GLN A 608 -3.19 24.21 21.88
N ALA A 609 -3.70 25.45 21.84
CA ALA A 609 -4.10 26.20 23.04
C ALA A 609 -5.18 25.47 23.85
N ARG A 610 -6.28 25.05 23.21
CA ARG A 610 -7.42 24.39 23.88
C ARG A 610 -7.07 23.01 24.46
N ARG A 611 -6.03 22.34 23.95
CA ARG A 611 -5.54 21.05 24.48
C ARG A 611 -4.79 21.18 25.82
N LEU A 612 -4.31 22.38 26.17
CA LEU A 612 -3.67 22.65 27.47
C LEU A 612 -4.68 23.05 28.55
N GLU A 613 -5.68 23.86 28.20
CA GLU A 613 -6.73 24.33 29.14
C GLU A 613 -7.65 23.18 29.61
N GLY A 614 -7.87 22.16 28.76
CA GLY A 614 -8.76 21.03 29.06
C GLY A 614 -8.26 20.03 30.13
N LYS A 615 -7.07 20.21 30.72
CA LYS A 615 -6.49 19.26 31.70
C LYS A 615 -6.63 19.65 33.18
N THR A 616 -7.28 20.77 33.50
CA THR A 616 -7.32 21.31 34.88
C THR A 616 -8.73 21.63 35.41
N ALA A 617 -9.74 20.80 35.13
CA ALA A 617 -11.10 21.00 35.68
C ALA A 617 -12.00 19.74 35.75
N SER A 618 -11.76 18.81 36.70
CA SER A 618 -12.77 17.81 37.11
C SER A 618 -12.49 17.24 38.51
N GLY A 619 -13.24 17.66 39.55
CA GLY A 619 -12.91 17.29 40.94
C GLY A 619 -13.89 17.69 42.06
N ALA A 620 -15.20 17.76 41.79
CA ALA A 620 -16.34 17.83 42.74
C ALA A 620 -17.63 17.70 41.88
N GLY A 621 -18.81 17.21 42.32
CA GLY A 621 -19.41 17.11 43.65
C GLY A 621 -20.38 18.29 43.88
N GLN A 622 -21.68 18.16 44.17
CA GLN A 622 -22.53 16.98 44.43
C GLN A 622 -24.05 17.35 44.27
N GLN A 623 -24.94 16.33 44.22
CA GLN A 623 -26.35 16.31 44.66
C GLN A 623 -27.46 17.26 44.09
N ALA A 624 -28.39 16.65 43.36
CA ALA A 624 -29.86 16.64 43.52
C ALA A 624 -30.69 17.92 43.90
N SER A 625 -31.68 18.25 43.05
CA SER A 625 -33.12 18.33 43.41
C SER A 625 -34.01 18.72 42.19
N SER A 626 -35.34 18.69 42.35
CA SER A 626 -36.37 18.85 41.30
C SER A 626 -37.71 19.26 41.97
N PRO A 627 -38.82 19.61 41.27
CA PRO A 627 -39.01 20.53 40.12
C PRO A 627 -40.06 21.63 40.40
N ARG A 628 -40.24 22.63 39.50
CA ARG A 628 -41.58 23.22 39.20
C ARG A 628 -41.64 24.12 37.96
N ALA A 629 -42.86 24.49 37.56
CA ALA A 629 -43.22 24.94 36.21
C ALA A 629 -43.77 26.38 36.10
N SER A 630 -43.88 26.83 34.85
CA SER A 630 -45.00 27.58 34.22
C SER A 630 -45.21 29.11 34.39
N GLN A 631 -45.35 29.74 33.20
CA GLN A 631 -46.38 30.71 32.77
C GLN A 631 -46.18 32.25 32.83
N ALA A 632 -46.89 32.92 31.89
CA ALA A 632 -46.97 34.36 31.55
C ALA A 632 -45.66 35.01 31.04
N GLY A 633 -45.62 36.02 30.15
CA GLY A 633 -46.66 36.91 29.57
C GLY A 633 -46.22 38.38 29.77
N SER A 634 -46.34 39.36 28.86
CA SER A 634 -47.01 39.48 27.56
C SER A 634 -46.22 40.42 26.60
N GLN A 635 -46.81 40.85 25.46
CA GLN A 635 -46.12 41.57 24.36
C GLN A 635 -46.26 43.11 24.34
N ARG A 636 -45.19 43.77 23.86
CA ARG A 636 -45.11 44.98 22.97
C ARG A 636 -45.86 46.28 23.32
N ILE A 637 -45.16 47.41 23.08
CA ILE A 637 -45.51 48.54 22.17
C ILE A 637 -44.38 49.61 22.22
N ALA A 638 -43.95 50.29 21.15
CA ALA A 638 -44.00 49.98 19.71
C ALA A 638 -42.89 50.71 18.90
N ARG A 639 -43.14 51.95 18.45
CA ARG A 639 -42.37 52.82 17.52
C ARG A 639 -43.08 54.21 17.44
N PRO A 640 -42.59 55.30 16.80
CA PRO A 640 -41.84 55.42 15.53
C PRO A 640 -40.47 56.15 15.74
N ALA A 641 -39.77 56.86 14.82
CA ALA A 641 -40.03 57.30 13.44
C ALA A 641 -38.77 57.28 12.52
N SER A 642 -38.40 58.40 11.87
CA SER A 642 -37.41 58.47 10.77
C SER A 642 -36.87 59.90 10.53
N ILE A 643 -35.71 60.05 9.86
CA ILE A 643 -35.44 60.97 8.71
C ILE A 643 -33.93 60.97 8.31
N ARG A 644 -33.67 60.98 6.98
CA ARG A 644 -32.51 61.47 6.15
C ARG A 644 -31.13 61.85 6.77
N SER A 645 -29.98 61.82 6.07
CA SER A 645 -29.54 61.31 4.73
C SER A 645 -28.05 61.68 4.45
N LYS A 646 -27.44 61.13 3.38
CA LYS A 646 -26.16 61.56 2.71
C LYS A 646 -24.84 61.26 3.46
N SER A 647 -23.64 61.25 2.84
CA SER A 647 -23.09 60.67 1.58
C SER A 647 -21.62 61.13 1.40
N SER A 648 -20.83 60.52 0.50
CA SER A 648 -19.51 60.98 -0.06
C SER A 648 -18.28 61.08 0.89
N GLU A 649 -17.00 60.94 0.47
CA GLU A 649 -16.34 60.16 -0.62
C GLU A 649 -14.78 60.30 -0.53
N LYS A 650 -14.02 59.55 -1.37
CA LYS A 650 -12.60 59.78 -1.83
C LYS A 650 -11.44 59.44 -0.83
N LYS A 651 -10.50 58.53 -1.19
CA LYS A 651 -9.22 58.63 -1.99
C LYS A 651 -8.03 59.26 -1.18
N ARG A 652 -6.73 58.91 -1.35
CA ARG A 652 -5.99 58.13 -2.38
C ARG A 652 -4.58 57.64 -1.91
N GLN A 653 -4.09 56.55 -2.52
CA GLN A 653 -2.70 56.10 -2.87
C GLN A 653 -1.40 56.70 -2.23
N GLU A 654 -0.45 55.79 -1.93
CA GLU A 654 1.05 55.87 -2.16
C GLU A 654 1.91 56.83 -1.27
N LYS A 655 3.24 56.67 -1.08
CA LYS A 655 4.29 55.73 -1.61
C LYS A 655 5.54 55.63 -0.67
N GLU A 656 6.38 54.61 -0.89
CA GLU A 656 7.86 54.52 -0.71
C GLU A 656 8.65 55.29 0.38
N SER A 657 9.37 54.53 1.24
CA SER A 657 10.85 54.60 1.49
C SER A 657 11.22 53.52 2.52
N GLN A 658 12.22 52.64 2.33
CA GLN A 658 13.67 52.77 2.12
C GLN A 658 14.52 53.14 3.38
N ASN A 659 15.11 52.08 3.95
CA ASN A 659 16.58 51.86 4.00
C ASN A 659 17.38 52.20 5.29
N GLN A 660 18.28 51.24 5.62
CA GLN A 660 19.62 51.39 6.22
C GLN A 660 19.89 51.42 7.75
N GLN A 661 21.08 50.88 8.07
CA GLN A 661 21.96 51.12 9.23
C GLN A 661 21.73 50.36 10.57
N GLN A 662 22.27 49.14 10.60
CA GLN A 662 23.16 48.62 11.66
C GLN A 662 24.31 49.60 12.03
N PRO A 663 25.14 49.33 13.06
CA PRO A 663 24.89 48.70 14.37
C PRO A 663 25.64 49.44 15.53
N GLN A 664 25.56 48.93 16.77
CA GLN A 664 26.74 48.94 17.66
C GLN A 664 26.71 47.84 18.72
N GLN A 665 27.90 47.45 19.20
CA GLN A 665 28.13 46.35 20.15
C GLN A 665 28.38 46.89 21.58
N GLY A 666 28.23 46.01 22.58
CA GLY A 666 28.63 46.28 23.96
C GLY A 666 28.83 44.99 24.74
N GLU A 667 30.05 44.46 24.76
CA GLU A 667 30.44 43.35 25.63
C GLU A 667 31.03 43.88 26.94
N SER A 668 30.61 43.34 28.10
CA SER A 668 31.55 42.87 29.14
C SER A 668 30.85 42.34 30.41
N SER A 669 31.12 41.07 30.69
CA SER A 669 31.12 40.32 31.96
C SER A 669 31.12 41.03 33.34
N ALA A 670 30.39 40.41 34.30
CA ALA A 670 30.86 39.89 35.61
C ALA A 670 30.37 40.50 36.97
N SER A 671 29.73 39.60 37.75
CA SER A 671 30.00 39.23 39.17
C SER A 671 29.33 39.93 40.38
N ASN A 672 29.13 39.10 41.43
CA ASN A 672 28.91 39.39 42.87
C ASN A 672 27.55 39.99 43.33
N HIS A 673 27.03 39.79 44.56
CA HIS A 673 27.54 39.23 45.85
C HIS A 673 26.40 38.55 46.70
N ASP A 674 26.76 37.58 47.57
CA ASP A 674 26.38 37.34 49.01
C ASP A 674 24.90 37.38 49.52
N HIS A 675 24.44 36.77 50.65
CA HIS A 675 24.95 35.80 51.67
C HIS A 675 23.81 35.30 52.61
N TYR A 676 24.09 34.28 53.48
CA TYR A 676 23.36 33.88 54.73
C TYR A 676 21.89 33.35 54.62
N ALA A 677 21.33 32.50 55.52
CA ALA A 677 21.81 31.68 56.67
C ALA A 677 20.84 30.47 56.93
N ALA A 678 21.20 29.53 57.82
CA ALA A 678 20.35 28.41 58.29
C ALA A 678 19.95 28.55 59.78
N PRO A 679 18.95 27.78 60.32
CA PRO A 679 19.33 26.58 61.10
C PRO A 679 18.33 25.38 61.17
N SER A 680 18.90 24.17 61.12
CA SER A 680 18.56 22.86 61.75
C SER A 680 17.17 22.49 62.37
N GLY A 681 16.59 21.39 61.85
CA GLY A 681 16.14 20.18 62.61
C GLY A 681 14.68 20.11 63.16
N PRO A 682 14.19 18.93 63.63
CA PRO A 682 14.80 17.57 63.63
C PRO A 682 13.89 16.40 63.12
N PRO A 683 14.43 15.19 62.91
CA PRO A 683 13.71 13.88 62.90
C PRO A 683 13.72 13.26 64.34
N PRO A 684 13.59 11.93 64.62
CA PRO A 684 13.19 10.72 63.85
C PRO A 684 12.11 9.87 64.59
N GLY A 685 11.95 8.57 64.28
CA GLY A 685 11.32 7.60 65.20
C GLY A 685 10.86 6.25 64.61
N HIS A 686 11.40 5.13 65.10
CA HIS A 686 11.02 3.75 64.73
C HIS A 686 9.90 3.16 65.62
N GLY A 687 9.26 2.09 65.14
CA GLY A 687 8.45 1.13 65.91
C GLY A 687 7.65 0.21 64.95
N GLU A 688 8.06 -1.01 64.60
CA GLU A 688 8.29 -2.25 65.38
C GLU A 688 7.01 -2.92 65.94
N TYR A 689 6.74 -4.16 65.46
CA TYR A 689 5.97 -5.27 66.09
C TYR A 689 4.50 -5.00 66.58
N ALA A 690 3.50 -5.91 66.51
CA ALA A 690 3.34 -7.28 66.00
C ALA A 690 1.81 -7.56 65.70
N PRO A 691 1.37 -8.78 65.31
CA PRO A 691 -0.02 -9.12 64.89
C PRO A 691 -0.80 -9.82 66.05
N PRO A 692 -1.76 -10.79 65.92
CA PRO A 692 -2.55 -11.35 64.79
C PRO A 692 -4.07 -11.59 65.11
N VAL A 693 -4.73 -12.47 64.32
CA VAL A 693 -5.93 -13.33 64.64
C VAL A 693 -7.36 -12.83 64.34
N GLY A 694 -8.08 -13.58 63.49
CA GLY A 694 -9.38 -14.18 63.90
C GLY A 694 -10.66 -13.87 63.07
N PRO A 695 -11.47 -14.89 62.69
CA PRO A 695 -12.74 -14.70 61.95
C PRO A 695 -14.03 -15.10 62.74
N PRO A 696 -15.22 -14.66 62.28
CA PRO A 696 -16.51 -15.30 62.58
C PRO A 696 -17.39 -15.65 61.34
N PRO A 697 -18.48 -16.44 61.46
CA PRO A 697 -19.18 -17.11 60.34
C PRO A 697 -20.69 -16.74 60.11
N PRO A 698 -21.37 -17.28 59.06
CA PRO A 698 -22.81 -17.07 58.75
C PRO A 698 -23.73 -18.32 58.91
N PRO A 699 -25.08 -18.15 59.08
CA PRO A 699 -26.05 -19.22 58.69
C PRO A 699 -27.50 -18.83 58.26
N GLN A 700 -28.03 -19.51 57.21
CA GLN A 700 -29.40 -20.16 57.07
C GLN A 700 -30.74 -19.33 57.04
N ALA A 701 -31.94 -19.82 56.60
CA ALA A 701 -32.41 -20.84 55.61
C ALA A 701 -34.00 -20.90 55.47
N SER A 702 -34.56 -21.72 54.54
CA SER A 702 -35.97 -22.29 54.46
C SER A 702 -37.18 -21.41 53.94
N SER A 703 -38.32 -21.88 53.36
CA SER A 703 -38.73 -23.15 52.65
C SER A 703 -40.18 -23.21 52.01
N SER A 704 -40.33 -23.87 50.83
CA SER A 704 -41.37 -24.88 50.38
C SER A 704 -42.86 -24.60 49.94
N ASN A 705 -43.37 -25.49 49.03
CA ASN A 705 -44.77 -25.86 48.58
C ASN A 705 -45.51 -25.05 47.47
N GLY A 706 -46.38 -25.58 46.58
CA GLY A 706 -46.71 -26.98 46.15
C GLY A 706 -48.07 -27.20 45.37
N TYR A 707 -48.14 -28.21 44.44
CA TYR A 707 -49.32 -28.85 43.75
C TYR A 707 -50.03 -28.24 42.48
N ALA A 708 -50.80 -29.07 41.73
CA ALA A 708 -51.22 -28.86 40.30
C ALA A 708 -52.66 -29.40 39.86
N PRO A 709 -52.96 -29.95 38.64
CA PRO A 709 -54.07 -29.53 37.72
C PRO A 709 -55.24 -30.57 37.51
N PRO A 710 -56.24 -30.39 36.57
CA PRO A 710 -56.14 -30.92 35.16
C PRO A 710 -57.13 -30.41 34.03
N SER A 711 -56.87 -30.83 32.76
CA SER A 711 -57.80 -31.23 31.65
C SER A 711 -58.74 -30.25 30.83
N GLY A 712 -59.02 -30.64 29.56
CA GLY A 712 -60.05 -30.15 28.58
C GLY A 712 -60.72 -31.36 27.85
N PRO A 713 -61.25 -31.34 26.59
CA PRO A 713 -61.47 -30.32 25.51
C PRO A 713 -62.99 -30.27 25.08
N PRO A 714 -63.55 -30.44 23.82
CA PRO A 714 -63.13 -30.27 22.41
C PRO A 714 -63.96 -29.33 21.41
N PRO A 715 -64.93 -29.71 20.50
CA PRO A 715 -64.93 -29.21 19.09
C PRO A 715 -66.28 -28.81 18.36
N ALA A 716 -66.18 -28.46 17.05
CA ALA A 716 -67.23 -28.41 15.96
C ALA A 716 -68.27 -27.23 15.96
N GLN A 717 -68.93 -26.79 14.85
CA GLN A 717 -68.74 -26.83 13.37
C GLN A 717 -69.60 -25.71 12.67
N TYR A 718 -69.42 -25.48 11.35
CA TYR A 718 -70.11 -24.59 10.37
C TYR A 718 -71.51 -23.97 10.65
N ALA A 719 -71.73 -22.69 10.25
CA ALA A 719 -72.99 -22.17 9.61
C ALA A 719 -72.92 -20.69 9.09
N ALA A 720 -73.81 -20.32 8.16
CA ALA A 720 -74.24 -18.98 7.68
C ALA A 720 -75.56 -19.13 6.86
N PRO A 721 -76.25 -18.12 6.26
CA PRO A 721 -76.24 -16.63 6.39
C PRO A 721 -77.68 -16.00 6.54
N SER A 722 -77.85 -14.67 6.70
CA SER A 722 -79.00 -13.85 6.20
C SER A 722 -78.98 -12.34 6.57
N SER A 723 -79.71 -11.49 5.84
CA SER A 723 -79.90 -10.01 6.01
C SER A 723 -81.41 -9.64 5.88
N PRO A 724 -81.92 -8.38 5.62
CA PRO A 724 -81.42 -6.98 5.70
C PRO A 724 -82.49 -6.02 6.37
N PRO A 725 -82.98 -4.93 5.72
CA PRO A 725 -82.50 -3.52 5.55
C PRO A 725 -83.20 -2.56 6.59
N PRO A 726 -83.58 -1.26 6.37
CA PRO A 726 -83.26 -0.15 5.41
C PRO A 726 -82.72 1.11 6.17
N HIS A 727 -82.94 2.43 5.96
CA HIS A 727 -83.67 3.42 5.07
C HIS A 727 -83.03 4.84 5.38
N HIS A 728 -83.21 6.00 4.71
CA HIS A 728 -83.68 6.47 3.38
C HIS A 728 -83.27 7.99 3.18
N ASP A 729 -83.89 8.71 2.23
CA ASP A 729 -84.05 10.20 2.13
C ASP A 729 -82.80 11.06 1.78
N HIS A 730 -82.89 12.40 1.67
CA HIS A 730 -83.46 13.27 0.59
C HIS A 730 -82.91 14.72 0.79
N ASN A 731 -82.88 15.71 -0.13
CA ASN A 731 -83.24 15.87 -1.56
C ASN A 731 -82.21 16.85 -2.26
N GLU A 732 -82.35 17.61 -3.36
CA GLU A 732 -83.48 18.27 -4.08
C GLU A 732 -83.41 18.25 -5.64
N GLN A 733 -82.60 19.11 -6.29
CA GLN A 733 -82.88 19.70 -7.63
C GLN A 733 -81.60 19.98 -8.47
N PHE A 734 -81.60 20.20 -9.81
CA PHE A 734 -82.68 20.28 -10.82
C PHE A 734 -82.20 19.82 -12.23
N ALA A 735 -82.93 20.17 -13.31
CA ALA A 735 -82.72 19.87 -14.74
C ALA A 735 -83.38 20.99 -15.59
N PRO A 736 -83.38 21.01 -16.96
CA PRO A 736 -82.88 20.10 -18.02
C PRO A 736 -81.99 20.89 -19.06
N PRO A 737 -82.00 20.73 -20.42
CA PRO A 737 -82.37 19.63 -21.34
C PRO A 737 -81.39 19.29 -22.51
N SER A 738 -81.58 18.12 -23.15
CA SER A 738 -81.36 17.73 -24.58
C SER A 738 -79.98 17.93 -25.29
N GLY A 739 -79.42 16.96 -26.05
CA GLY A 739 -79.99 15.71 -26.61
C GLY A 739 -78.97 14.61 -27.06
N PRO A 740 -79.41 13.51 -27.73
CA PRO A 740 -78.84 12.12 -27.66
C PRO A 740 -78.02 11.65 -28.92
N PRO A 741 -77.59 10.36 -29.20
CA PRO A 741 -78.01 9.02 -28.68
C PRO A 741 -76.82 7.95 -28.53
N PRO A 742 -76.86 6.58 -28.75
CA PRO A 742 -76.14 5.61 -27.87
C PRO A 742 -75.43 4.30 -28.44
N SER A 743 -74.77 3.53 -27.53
CA SER A 743 -74.69 2.02 -27.42
C SER A 743 -73.77 1.08 -28.27
N HIS A 744 -73.26 0.03 -27.56
CA HIS A 744 -72.89 -1.38 -27.93
C HIS A 744 -71.63 -1.83 -28.76
N ASN A 745 -70.62 -2.37 -28.04
CA ASN A 745 -70.15 -3.79 -27.95
C ASN A 745 -69.58 -4.63 -29.16
N VAL A 746 -68.64 -5.55 -28.83
CA VAL A 746 -68.14 -6.77 -29.54
C VAL A 746 -66.92 -6.67 -30.50
N ASN A 747 -66.04 -7.69 -30.39
CA ASN A 747 -64.90 -8.18 -31.22
C ASN A 747 -64.54 -7.52 -32.57
N GLY A 748 -63.23 -7.44 -32.85
CA GLY A 748 -62.68 -7.44 -34.21
C GLY A 748 -61.20 -7.05 -34.29
N GLY A 749 -60.40 -7.78 -35.07
CA GLY A 749 -59.05 -7.33 -35.46
C GLY A 749 -59.09 -6.45 -36.72
N TYR A 750 -58.01 -5.75 -37.02
CA TYR A 750 -57.92 -4.86 -38.19
C TYR A 750 -56.72 -5.16 -39.09
N ALA A 751 -56.95 -5.14 -40.40
CA ALA A 751 -55.93 -5.04 -41.44
C ALA A 751 -56.47 -4.20 -42.61
N ALA A 752 -55.76 -3.11 -42.95
CA ALA A 752 -55.79 -2.29 -44.18
C ALA A 752 -57.15 -1.72 -44.71
N PRO A 753 -57.11 -0.51 -45.32
CA PRO A 753 -57.32 -0.45 -46.78
C PRO A 753 -56.45 0.61 -47.54
N PRO A 754 -56.40 0.62 -48.90
CA PRO A 754 -55.41 1.40 -49.67
C PRO A 754 -55.91 2.32 -50.84
N GLY A 755 -55.13 3.38 -51.16
CA GLY A 755 -55.04 4.11 -52.45
C GLY A 755 -56.27 4.93 -52.93
N PRO A 756 -56.29 5.49 -54.16
CA PRO A 756 -55.23 5.88 -55.15
C PRO A 756 -55.45 7.38 -55.61
N PRO A 757 -55.22 7.90 -56.85
CA PRO A 757 -54.38 7.53 -58.02
C PRO A 757 -53.52 8.70 -58.68
N GLN A 758 -52.61 8.28 -59.59
CA GLN A 758 -51.92 8.91 -60.75
C GLN A 758 -52.15 10.38 -61.24
N GLY A 759 -51.08 11.03 -61.75
CA GLY A 759 -51.08 12.24 -62.62
C GLY A 759 -49.64 12.64 -63.11
N GLN A 760 -49.49 13.25 -64.31
CA GLN A 760 -48.21 13.33 -65.07
C GLN A 760 -47.47 14.71 -65.14
N ASP A 761 -46.14 14.63 -65.31
CA ASP A 761 -45.16 15.45 -66.08
C ASP A 761 -44.73 16.92 -65.75
N TYR A 762 -43.44 17.17 -66.08
CA TYR A 762 -42.64 18.42 -66.26
C TYR A 762 -41.97 19.19 -65.07
N ASP A 763 -40.64 19.34 -65.21
CA ASP A 763 -39.68 20.33 -64.67
C ASP A 763 -39.50 20.53 -63.13
N ALA A 764 -38.45 21.28 -62.74
CA ALA A 764 -37.76 21.21 -61.43
C ALA A 764 -37.43 22.61 -60.83
N PRO A 765 -36.88 22.79 -59.59
CA PRO A 765 -36.36 21.78 -58.63
C PRO A 765 -36.67 21.94 -57.10
N ALA A 766 -36.51 20.84 -56.34
CA ALA A 766 -36.32 20.68 -54.85
C ALA A 766 -37.45 21.15 -53.87
N GLY A 767 -37.79 20.49 -52.74
CA GLY A 767 -37.31 19.27 -52.01
C GLY A 767 -37.14 19.54 -50.48
N PRO A 768 -37.13 18.59 -49.50
CA PRO A 768 -37.32 17.11 -49.49
C PRO A 768 -38.68 16.71 -48.81
N PRO A 769 -38.90 16.13 -47.56
CA PRO A 769 -38.09 15.43 -46.52
C PRO A 769 -38.28 13.87 -46.28
N PRO A 770 -39.15 13.27 -45.40
CA PRO A 770 -38.75 12.09 -44.58
C PRO A 770 -39.65 10.80 -44.60
N GLY A 771 -39.23 9.69 -43.97
CA GLY A 771 -40.16 8.66 -43.40
C GLY A 771 -39.77 7.16 -43.41
N PHE A 772 -39.97 6.49 -42.27
CA PHE A 772 -39.72 5.08 -41.85
C PHE A 772 -40.17 3.86 -42.72
N SER A 773 -39.42 2.73 -42.61
CA SER A 773 -39.84 1.29 -42.51
C SER A 773 -40.58 0.57 -43.69
N ALA A 774 -40.38 -0.74 -44.02
CA ALA A 774 -39.43 -1.81 -43.63
C ALA A 774 -39.44 -2.99 -44.71
N PRO A 775 -39.06 -4.29 -44.45
CA PRO A 775 -38.52 -5.27 -45.45
C PRO A 775 -39.60 -6.15 -46.16
N PRO A 776 -39.33 -7.24 -46.95
CA PRO A 776 -38.07 -7.99 -47.20
C PRO A 776 -37.79 -8.56 -48.64
N GLY A 777 -36.66 -9.28 -48.82
CA GLY A 777 -36.53 -10.38 -49.81
C GLY A 777 -35.43 -10.25 -50.90
N PRO A 778 -34.83 -11.37 -51.39
CA PRO A 778 -33.78 -11.38 -52.45
C PRO A 778 -34.22 -12.14 -53.75
N PRO A 779 -33.37 -12.33 -54.81
CA PRO A 779 -32.14 -11.64 -55.28
C PRO A 779 -32.41 -11.04 -56.72
N PRO A 780 -31.85 -11.44 -57.90
CA PRO A 780 -30.48 -11.82 -58.35
C PRO A 780 -29.95 -11.18 -59.68
N SER A 781 -28.70 -11.53 -60.05
CA SER A 781 -28.15 -11.83 -61.40
C SER A 781 -27.96 -10.77 -62.53
N HIS A 782 -26.68 -10.68 -62.99
CA HIS A 782 -26.13 -10.36 -64.35
C HIS A 782 -26.53 -9.06 -65.10
N GLU A 783 -25.67 -8.30 -65.81
CA GLU A 783 -24.19 -8.07 -65.78
C GLU A 783 -23.88 -6.70 -66.49
N THR A 784 -22.85 -6.32 -67.27
CA THR A 784 -21.69 -6.93 -68.00
C THR A 784 -20.68 -5.82 -68.41
N HIS A 785 -19.37 -6.13 -68.60
CA HIS A 785 -18.31 -5.30 -69.25
C HIS A 785 -17.91 -3.94 -68.60
N ASP A 786 -16.67 -3.43 -68.67
CA ASP A 786 -15.39 -3.93 -69.22
C ASP A 786 -14.16 -3.32 -68.48
N ALA A 787 -12.93 -3.81 -68.74
CA ALA A 787 -11.70 -3.43 -68.02
C ALA A 787 -10.47 -3.21 -68.93
N PRO A 788 -9.32 -2.73 -68.38
CA PRO A 788 -7.99 -2.96 -68.96
C PRO A 788 -7.02 -3.73 -68.03
N GLU A 789 -6.17 -4.59 -68.60
CA GLU A 789 -5.41 -5.63 -67.87
C GLU A 789 -3.92 -5.30 -67.57
N ARG A 790 -3.29 -6.19 -66.77
CA ARG A 790 -1.84 -6.45 -66.75
C ARG A 790 -1.54 -7.80 -67.41
N PRO A 791 -0.39 -7.98 -68.11
CA PRO A 791 -0.05 -9.26 -68.73
C PRO A 791 0.44 -10.32 -67.72
N VAL A 792 0.03 -11.56 -67.92
CA VAL A 792 0.53 -12.78 -67.23
C VAL A 792 1.12 -13.74 -68.27
N ARG A 793 2.12 -14.54 -67.88
CA ARG A 793 2.90 -15.39 -68.79
C ARG A 793 2.48 -16.86 -68.71
N LEU A 794 2.09 -17.44 -69.85
CA LEU A 794 1.76 -18.86 -70.01
C LEU A 794 3.00 -19.78 -69.98
N LEU A 795 2.78 -21.05 -69.60
CA LEU A 795 3.72 -22.15 -69.78
C LEU A 795 3.42 -22.96 -71.05
N PRO A 796 4.40 -23.71 -71.62
CA PRO A 796 4.30 -24.23 -72.99
C PRO A 796 3.32 -25.38 -73.23
N ASP A 797 2.70 -25.94 -72.19
CA ASP A 797 1.73 -27.04 -72.28
C ASP A 797 0.26 -26.58 -72.13
N GLY A 798 0.02 -25.30 -71.89
CA GLY A 798 -1.32 -24.71 -71.90
C GLY A 798 -2.17 -24.94 -70.64
N SER A 799 -1.56 -25.33 -69.51
CA SER A 799 -2.26 -25.53 -68.24
C SER A 799 -1.96 -24.43 -67.19
N TYR A 800 -2.90 -24.21 -66.27
CA TYR A 800 -2.78 -23.25 -65.14
C TYR A 800 -2.81 -24.00 -63.80
N ALA A 801 -1.97 -23.60 -62.85
CA ALA A 801 -1.84 -24.23 -61.53
C ALA A 801 -2.54 -23.43 -60.40
N PRO A 802 -3.19 -24.09 -59.42
CA PRO A 802 -3.88 -23.45 -58.30
C PRO A 802 -2.93 -23.07 -57.13
N PRO A 803 -3.32 -22.13 -56.25
CA PRO A 803 -2.49 -21.70 -55.12
C PRO A 803 -2.90 -22.34 -53.78
N GLU A 804 -2.06 -23.20 -53.18
CA GLU A 804 -2.19 -23.60 -51.76
C GLU A 804 -0.86 -23.70 -50.99
N SER A 805 -0.71 -22.78 -50.04
CA SER A 805 -0.11 -22.98 -48.70
C SER A 805 1.41 -23.17 -48.48
N ARG A 806 1.83 -22.57 -47.35
CA ARG A 806 2.85 -22.98 -46.35
C ARG A 806 4.33 -22.53 -46.43
N THR A 807 4.82 -22.37 -45.19
CA THR A 807 6.20 -22.35 -44.66
C THR A 807 7.09 -21.13 -44.86
N HIS A 808 7.67 -20.68 -43.74
CA HIS A 808 8.81 -19.76 -43.67
C HIS A 808 10.13 -20.52 -43.87
N GLU A 809 11.15 -19.83 -44.37
CA GLU A 809 12.57 -20.21 -44.18
C GLU A 809 13.30 -19.19 -43.31
N THR A 810 14.40 -19.61 -42.71
CA THR A 810 15.20 -18.89 -41.70
C THR A 810 16.57 -18.46 -42.22
N TYR A 811 17.19 -17.49 -41.54
CA TYR A 811 18.58 -17.09 -41.75
C TYR A 811 19.39 -17.22 -40.44
N ALA A 812 20.69 -17.53 -40.52
CA ALA A 812 21.49 -17.98 -39.36
C ALA A 812 22.94 -17.40 -39.30
N PRO A 813 23.50 -17.20 -38.09
CA PRO A 813 24.92 -16.90 -37.84
C PRO A 813 25.77 -18.18 -37.55
N PRO A 814 27.13 -18.09 -37.47
CA PRO A 814 28.03 -19.21 -37.79
C PRO A 814 28.53 -20.09 -36.62
N ALA A 815 29.25 -21.17 -36.98
CA ALA A 815 29.56 -22.33 -36.12
C ALA A 815 30.98 -22.38 -35.48
N GLY A 816 31.14 -23.30 -34.51
CA GLY A 816 32.40 -23.69 -33.85
C GLY A 816 32.64 -25.22 -33.86
N PRO A 817 33.82 -25.72 -33.44
CA PRO A 817 34.31 -27.06 -33.81
C PRO A 817 34.00 -28.21 -32.81
N PRO A 818 34.06 -29.49 -33.26
CA PRO A 818 33.77 -30.68 -32.46
C PRO A 818 35.02 -31.43 -31.95
N PRO A 819 34.82 -32.45 -31.09
CA PRO A 819 35.60 -33.69 -31.12
C PRO A 819 34.71 -34.95 -31.22
N GLY A 820 35.31 -36.13 -31.49
CA GLY A 820 34.55 -37.39 -31.50
C GLY A 820 35.38 -38.69 -31.51
N HIS A 821 34.67 -39.80 -31.28
CA HIS A 821 35.00 -41.22 -31.52
C HIS A 821 36.06 -42.01 -30.70
N GLY A 822 35.57 -43.07 -30.04
CA GLY A 822 36.17 -44.42 -29.94
C GLY A 822 36.00 -45.08 -28.57
N GLN A 823 35.89 -46.41 -28.35
CA GLN A 823 35.70 -47.68 -29.13
C GLN A 823 35.53 -48.82 -28.05
N PHE A 824 34.98 -50.05 -28.19
CA PHE A 824 34.04 -50.85 -29.04
C PHE A 824 33.77 -52.19 -28.23
N ALA A 825 32.99 -53.26 -28.53
CA ALA A 825 32.16 -53.78 -29.63
C ALA A 825 31.26 -54.98 -29.14
N LEU A 826 30.17 -55.33 -29.88
CA LEU A 826 29.70 -56.69 -30.33
C LEU A 826 29.58 -57.96 -29.39
N PRO A 827 28.82 -59.05 -29.74
CA PRO A 827 27.65 -59.23 -30.66
C PRO A 827 26.53 -60.30 -30.27
N VAL A 828 25.43 -60.38 -31.06
CA VAL A 828 24.39 -61.48 -31.23
C VAL A 828 23.43 -61.80 -30.03
N GLY A 829 22.12 -62.14 -30.18
CA GLY A 829 21.15 -62.01 -31.30
C GLY A 829 19.97 -63.03 -31.36
N GLY A 830 18.71 -62.58 -31.54
CA GLY A 830 17.49 -63.36 -31.90
C GLY A 830 16.65 -63.94 -30.73
N PRO A 831 15.37 -64.42 -30.92
CA PRO A 831 14.56 -64.64 -32.14
C PRO A 831 13.17 -63.86 -32.11
N PRO A 832 12.10 -64.12 -32.93
CA PRO A 832 11.24 -63.02 -33.45
C PRO A 832 9.68 -63.15 -33.45
N ALA A 833 9.04 -62.05 -33.88
CA ALA A 833 7.82 -61.88 -34.74
C ALA A 833 6.47 -62.62 -34.51
N GLY A 834 5.36 -61.92 -34.80
CA GLY A 834 4.02 -62.51 -35.00
C GLY A 834 2.96 -61.51 -35.52
N GLY A 835 2.28 -61.86 -36.63
CA GLY A 835 1.22 -61.06 -37.28
C GLY A 835 -0.18 -61.73 -37.21
N PRO A 836 -1.21 -61.15 -37.88
CA PRO A 836 -2.64 -61.41 -37.59
C PRO A 836 -3.22 -62.68 -38.23
N PRO A 837 -4.43 -63.11 -37.79
CA PRO A 837 -5.62 -62.96 -38.65
C PRO A 837 -6.89 -62.53 -37.88
N ALA A 838 -8.08 -62.61 -38.50
CA ALA A 838 -9.35 -62.06 -38.01
C ALA A 838 -10.55 -63.05 -38.08
N ALA A 839 -11.66 -62.65 -37.42
CA ALA A 839 -13.04 -63.14 -37.53
C ALA A 839 -13.41 -64.52 -36.92
N GLY A 840 -14.63 -64.62 -36.33
CA GLY A 840 -15.12 -65.87 -35.70
C GLY A 840 -16.46 -65.87 -34.95
N GLY A 841 -17.47 -65.06 -35.32
CA GLY A 841 -18.88 -65.16 -34.83
C GLY A 841 -19.18 -64.68 -33.39
N ASP A 842 -20.44 -64.45 -32.98
CA ASP A 842 -21.68 -64.25 -33.76
C ASP A 842 -22.82 -63.56 -32.95
N PHE A 843 -23.64 -62.75 -33.66
CA PHE A 843 -25.03 -62.28 -33.36
C PHE A 843 -25.47 -61.56 -32.05
N ALA A 844 -26.44 -60.63 -32.23
CA ALA A 844 -27.30 -59.91 -31.26
C ALA A 844 -28.76 -59.85 -31.84
N PRO A 845 -29.80 -59.12 -31.33
CA PRO A 845 -30.04 -58.26 -30.13
C PRO A 845 -31.34 -58.73 -29.35
N PRO A 846 -32.43 -58.00 -28.95
CA PRO A 846 -32.76 -56.57 -28.70
C PRO A 846 -33.46 -56.22 -27.31
N PRO A 847 -34.72 -55.72 -27.08
CA PRO A 847 -34.95 -54.61 -26.10
C PRO A 847 -36.23 -54.56 -25.18
N GLY A 848 -36.08 -54.12 -23.91
CA GLY A 848 -37.14 -53.52 -23.03
C GLY A 848 -38.31 -54.42 -22.57
N PRO A 849 -39.39 -53.91 -21.90
CA PRO A 849 -39.60 -52.66 -21.11
C PRO A 849 -40.12 -52.95 -19.64
N PRO A 850 -40.56 -51.95 -18.80
CA PRO A 850 -40.74 -52.13 -17.34
C PRO A 850 -42.18 -52.00 -16.75
N PRO A 851 -42.36 -52.32 -15.45
CA PRO A 851 -43.24 -51.60 -14.50
C PRO A 851 -42.48 -51.21 -13.20
N GLY A 852 -42.97 -50.39 -12.26
CA GLY A 852 -44.22 -49.61 -12.13
C GLY A 852 -44.25 -48.91 -10.75
N VAL A 853 -45.13 -47.92 -10.54
CA VAL A 853 -45.23 -47.15 -9.27
C VAL A 853 -46.60 -47.37 -8.63
N ASP A 854 -46.66 -47.64 -7.33
CA ASP A 854 -47.73 -47.18 -6.42
C ASP A 854 -47.48 -47.54 -4.94
N ASN A 855 -48.15 -46.79 -4.04
CA ASN A 855 -48.30 -47.04 -2.58
C ASN A 855 -47.04 -47.22 -1.71
N TYR A 856 -46.65 -46.16 -0.99
CA TYR A 856 -46.61 -46.21 0.49
C TYR A 856 -46.82 -44.83 1.11
N GLY A 857 -47.85 -44.69 1.95
CA GLY A 857 -48.13 -43.47 2.73
C GLY A 857 -47.56 -43.53 4.16
N PRO A 858 -47.59 -42.42 4.92
CA PRO A 858 -46.98 -42.35 6.25
C PRO A 858 -47.91 -42.80 7.39
N PRO A 859 -47.47 -43.77 8.22
CA PRO A 859 -47.78 -43.78 9.65
C PRO A 859 -46.61 -44.27 10.54
N ALA A 860 -46.60 -44.13 11.88
CA ALA A 860 -47.21 -43.12 12.77
C ALA A 860 -46.70 -43.34 14.23
N GLY A 861 -46.46 -42.26 14.97
CA GLY A 861 -46.52 -42.25 16.45
C GLY A 861 -45.25 -42.64 17.26
N PRO A 862 -45.26 -42.42 18.60
CA PRO A 862 -44.06 -42.41 19.46
C PRO A 862 -44.21 -43.35 20.71
N PRO A 863 -43.58 -43.07 21.86
CA PRO A 863 -42.28 -43.59 22.31
C PRO A 863 -42.44 -44.65 23.44
N PRO A 864 -41.36 -44.95 24.19
CA PRO A 864 -41.42 -44.55 25.61
C PRO A 864 -40.13 -43.87 26.11
N GLY A 865 -40.27 -43.03 27.13
CA GLY A 865 -39.16 -42.45 27.89
C GLY A 865 -38.96 -43.13 29.25
N GLY A 866 -37.94 -42.68 30.00
CA GLY A 866 -37.67 -43.14 31.36
C GLY A 866 -36.56 -42.33 32.02
N ASP A 867 -36.92 -41.42 32.90
CA ASP A 867 -36.00 -40.49 33.57
C ASP A 867 -35.16 -41.17 34.65
N ASN A 868 -33.85 -40.87 34.71
CA ASN A 868 -33.05 -40.80 35.95
C ASN A 868 -31.59 -40.38 35.68
N TYR A 869 -31.28 -39.08 35.83
CA TYR A 869 -30.41 -38.59 36.93
C TYR A 869 -30.30 -37.05 36.86
N GLY A 870 -30.48 -36.38 38.00
CA GLY A 870 -30.38 -34.92 38.11
C GLY A 870 -28.97 -34.41 38.45
N PRO A 871 -28.72 -33.08 38.34
CA PRO A 871 -27.41 -32.49 38.60
C PRO A 871 -27.08 -32.42 40.11
N PRO A 872 -25.89 -32.88 40.56
CA PRO A 872 -25.37 -32.62 41.91
C PRO A 872 -24.72 -31.22 42.04
N PRO A 873 -24.46 -30.72 43.26
CA PRO A 873 -24.35 -29.27 43.54
C PRO A 873 -22.93 -28.74 43.87
N GLY A 874 -22.84 -27.42 44.03
CA GLY A 874 -21.72 -26.68 44.69
C GLY A 874 -22.26 -25.42 45.40
N PRO A 875 -21.47 -24.33 45.59
CA PRO A 875 -20.00 -24.23 45.57
C PRO A 875 -19.40 -24.30 47.01
N PRO A 876 -19.36 -23.27 47.91
CA PRO A 876 -19.57 -21.82 47.78
C PRO A 876 -18.31 -20.89 47.78
N PRO A 877 -17.57 -20.57 48.88
CA PRO A 877 -16.60 -19.44 48.93
C PRO A 877 -15.14 -19.89 49.30
N SER A 878 -14.09 -19.07 49.42
CA SER A 878 -13.64 -17.73 48.94
C SER A 878 -12.16 -17.58 49.39
N GLY A 879 -11.29 -16.72 48.86
CA GLY A 879 -11.37 -15.73 47.77
C GLY A 879 -9.96 -15.59 47.14
N ASP A 880 -9.53 -14.48 46.56
CA ASP A 880 -10.13 -13.16 46.31
C ASP A 880 -9.71 -12.64 44.92
N TYR A 881 -10.23 -11.47 44.54
CA TYR A 881 -9.85 -10.64 43.38
C TYR A 881 -10.53 -10.93 42.02
N ALA A 882 -10.45 -9.95 41.11
CA ALA A 882 -11.39 -9.71 40.03
C ALA A 882 -10.71 -9.42 38.67
N PRO A 883 -11.43 -9.57 37.53
CA PRO A 883 -10.86 -9.40 36.19
C PRO A 883 -10.96 -7.97 35.62
N PRO A 884 -10.03 -7.60 34.73
CA PRO A 884 -10.27 -6.71 33.58
C PRO A 884 -10.39 -7.52 32.25
N PRO A 885 -10.78 -6.90 31.11
CA PRO A 885 -11.57 -7.61 30.08
C PRO A 885 -10.89 -7.86 28.73
N GLY A 886 -11.41 -8.85 27.97
CA GLY A 886 -11.16 -9.03 26.53
C GLY A 886 -11.67 -10.36 25.94
N PRO A 887 -12.79 -10.38 25.18
CA PRO A 887 -13.22 -11.51 24.34
C PRO A 887 -12.78 -11.34 22.86
N PRO A 888 -12.79 -12.41 22.04
CA PRO A 888 -11.59 -12.76 21.25
C PRO A 888 -11.71 -12.61 19.72
N PRO A 889 -10.57 -12.73 18.99
CA PRO A 889 -10.53 -13.02 17.55
C PRO A 889 -10.80 -14.53 17.25
N THR A 890 -10.60 -14.93 15.99
CA THR A 890 -10.69 -16.31 15.44
C THR A 890 -12.12 -16.88 15.32
N ASP A 891 -12.49 -17.70 14.32
CA ASP A 891 -11.75 -18.21 13.15
C ASP A 891 -12.74 -18.57 12.00
N SER A 892 -12.26 -18.71 10.75
CA SER A 892 -12.23 -20.02 10.06
C SER A 892 -12.00 -19.96 8.53
N LYS A 893 -10.74 -20.26 8.16
CA LYS A 893 -10.35 -21.36 7.24
C LYS A 893 -10.94 -21.42 5.82
N SER A 894 -10.07 -21.10 4.85
CA SER A 894 -9.33 -22.09 4.02
C SER A 894 -9.26 -21.78 2.51
N GLN A 895 -8.09 -22.05 1.92
CA GLN A 895 -7.86 -22.14 0.47
C GLN A 895 -7.09 -23.44 0.13
N HIS A 896 -7.16 -23.85 -1.14
CA HIS A 896 -6.25 -24.84 -1.72
C HIS A 896 -5.36 -24.23 -2.82
N ASN A 897 -4.31 -25.00 -3.16
CA ASN A 897 -3.07 -24.59 -3.81
C ASN A 897 -3.21 -24.32 -5.34
N TRP A 898 -2.28 -23.54 -5.91
CA TRP A 898 -2.18 -23.18 -7.33
C TRP A 898 -0.74 -23.03 -7.86
N GLN A 899 0.31 -23.41 -7.10
CA GLN A 899 1.75 -23.13 -7.29
C GLN A 899 2.44 -23.49 -8.64
N HIS A 900 1.72 -23.91 -9.70
CA HIS A 900 2.30 -24.62 -10.84
C HIS A 900 2.43 -23.81 -12.16
N ALA A 901 2.29 -22.48 -12.15
CA ALA A 901 2.03 -21.68 -13.37
C ALA A 901 2.59 -20.24 -13.43
N VAL A 902 3.84 -19.99 -13.00
CA VAL A 902 4.50 -18.66 -13.12
C VAL A 902 5.90 -18.80 -13.76
N PRO A 903 6.27 -17.99 -14.77
CA PRO A 903 7.59 -18.02 -15.40
C PRO A 903 8.66 -17.18 -14.68
N ASP A 904 9.92 -17.42 -15.07
CA ASP A 904 11.16 -16.85 -14.53
C ASP A 904 11.17 -15.30 -14.45
N THR A 905 11.58 -14.77 -13.30
CA THR A 905 11.64 -13.33 -12.97
C THR A 905 13.04 -12.72 -13.09
N SER A 906 14.08 -13.50 -13.41
CA SER A 906 15.51 -13.09 -13.41
C SER A 906 15.93 -12.02 -14.43
N LEU A 907 14.97 -11.46 -15.20
CA LEU A 907 15.21 -10.45 -16.24
C LEU A 907 14.77 -9.02 -15.85
N PHE A 908 14.23 -8.82 -14.65
CA PHE A 908 13.90 -7.49 -14.14
C PHE A 908 15.08 -6.88 -13.35
N PRO A 909 15.31 -5.56 -13.41
CA PRO A 909 16.24 -4.89 -12.49
C PRO A 909 15.70 -4.95 -11.04
N PRO A 910 16.58 -5.02 -10.02
CA PRO A 910 16.14 -5.16 -8.63
C PRO A 910 15.37 -3.93 -8.14
N PRO A 911 14.29 -4.12 -7.35
CA PRO A 911 13.51 -3.02 -6.78
C PRO A 911 14.25 -2.34 -5.61
N PRO A 912 14.11 -1.01 -5.40
CA PRO A 912 14.69 -0.35 -4.25
C PRO A 912 14.10 -0.80 -2.90
N SER A 913 14.97 -1.09 -1.93
CA SER A 913 14.65 -1.54 -0.57
C SER A 913 13.68 -0.60 0.15
N PHE A 914 12.71 -1.16 0.87
CA PHE A 914 11.61 -0.36 1.45
C PHE A 914 10.97 -0.92 2.73
N PHE A 915 11.54 -1.97 3.32
CA PHE A 915 11.05 -2.56 4.57
C PHE A 915 12.09 -2.40 5.69
N THR A 916 11.55 -2.37 6.91
CA THR A 916 12.18 -2.42 8.24
C THR A 916 13.68 -2.09 8.40
N GLY A 917 13.97 -1.16 9.32
CA GLY A 917 15.33 -0.76 9.73
C GLY A 917 16.16 -1.81 10.50
N PHE A 918 16.00 -3.09 10.17
CA PHE A 918 16.80 -4.22 10.63
C PHE A 918 17.23 -5.18 9.50
N GLU A 919 16.90 -4.92 8.22
CA GLU A 919 17.27 -5.76 7.04
C GLU A 919 18.80 -5.86 6.75
N ARG A 920 19.66 -5.48 7.69
CA ARG A 920 21.06 -5.91 7.77
C ARG A 920 21.48 -6.03 9.23
N SER A 921 21.88 -7.24 9.64
CA SER A 921 22.97 -7.31 10.62
C SER A 921 24.23 -6.68 10.01
N PRO A 922 25.05 -5.95 10.80
CA PRO A 922 26.36 -5.47 10.37
C PRO A 922 27.30 -6.62 9.92
N ALA A 923 27.05 -7.86 10.34
CA ALA A 923 27.78 -9.08 10.00
C ALA A 923 27.89 -9.38 8.49
N ASN A 924 26.91 -8.93 7.69
CA ASN A 924 26.57 -9.61 6.45
C ASN A 924 27.58 -9.38 5.30
N ASN A 925 28.60 -10.25 5.27
CA ASN A 925 29.62 -10.34 4.21
C ASN A 925 29.14 -11.12 2.98
N ALA A 926 27.93 -11.69 3.01
CA ALA A 926 27.28 -12.28 1.85
C ALA A 926 26.65 -11.21 0.96
N SER A 927 26.72 -11.41 -0.35
CA SER A 927 25.78 -10.75 -1.25
C SER A 927 24.37 -11.36 -1.12
N GLU A 928 23.35 -10.57 -1.44
CA GLU A 928 21.96 -11.01 -1.66
C GLU A 928 21.89 -12.21 -2.64
N GLN A 929 22.77 -12.21 -3.66
CA GLN A 929 22.93 -13.34 -4.60
C GLN A 929 23.40 -14.63 -3.91
N GLU A 930 24.27 -14.53 -2.90
CA GLU A 930 24.72 -15.68 -2.11
C GLU A 930 23.66 -16.13 -1.10
N ALA A 931 22.82 -15.22 -0.58
CA ALA A 931 21.64 -15.58 0.19
C ALA A 931 20.63 -16.37 -0.66
N HIS A 932 20.25 -15.86 -1.84
CA HIS A 932 19.37 -16.56 -2.78
C HIS A 932 19.97 -17.87 -3.29
N ALA A 933 21.28 -17.94 -3.53
CA ALA A 933 21.95 -19.20 -3.89
C ALA A 933 21.88 -20.24 -2.74
N GLY A 934 21.93 -19.80 -1.47
CA GLY A 934 21.70 -20.65 -0.31
C GLY A 934 20.27 -21.19 -0.25
N ALA A 935 19.26 -20.35 -0.50
CA ALA A 935 17.85 -20.74 -0.53
C ALA A 935 17.58 -21.74 -1.67
N ALA A 936 17.98 -21.41 -2.91
CA ALA A 936 17.81 -22.28 -4.08
C ALA A 936 18.53 -23.64 -3.94
N TRP A 937 19.68 -23.67 -3.24
CA TRP A 937 20.34 -24.93 -2.88
C TRP A 937 19.53 -25.72 -1.85
N CYS A 938 18.98 -25.05 -0.83
CA CYS A 938 18.11 -25.68 0.17
C CYS A 938 16.83 -26.27 -0.42
N ASP A 939 16.28 -25.66 -1.47
CA ASP A 939 15.15 -26.19 -2.26
C ASP A 939 15.57 -27.38 -3.14
N GLN A 940 16.76 -27.33 -3.76
CA GLN A 940 17.28 -28.41 -4.60
C GLN A 940 17.60 -29.69 -3.81
N TYR A 941 18.09 -29.55 -2.58
CA TYR A 941 18.52 -30.65 -1.72
C TYR A 941 17.67 -30.72 -0.45
N PRO A 942 16.45 -31.28 -0.47
CA PRO A 942 15.57 -31.32 0.71
C PRO A 942 16.17 -32.09 1.88
N LEU A 943 15.68 -31.79 3.10
CA LEU A 943 16.16 -32.42 4.34
C LEU A 943 16.07 -33.95 4.30
N ILE A 944 17.20 -34.59 4.62
CA ILE A 944 17.34 -36.04 4.70
C ILE A 944 16.50 -36.53 5.89
N GLN A 945 15.58 -37.46 5.62
CA GLN A 945 14.80 -38.12 6.65
C GLN A 945 15.73 -38.95 7.56
N PRO A 946 15.44 -39.07 8.87
CA PRO A 946 16.25 -39.85 9.80
C PRO A 946 16.55 -41.25 9.29
N VAL A 947 17.83 -41.62 9.25
CA VAL A 947 18.28 -42.96 8.88
C VAL A 947 18.96 -43.63 10.08
N PRO A 948 18.78 -44.95 10.28
CA PRO A 948 19.51 -45.66 11.32
C PRO A 948 21.03 -45.49 11.13
N LEU A 949 21.69 -44.93 12.13
CA LEU A 949 23.13 -44.69 12.07
C LEU A 949 23.91 -46.02 12.03
N PRO A 950 25.01 -46.11 11.27
CA PRO A 950 25.86 -47.31 11.32
C PRO A 950 26.49 -47.47 12.72
N PRO A 951 26.82 -48.69 13.18
CA PRO A 951 27.38 -48.92 14.52
C PRO A 951 28.64 -48.09 14.83
N GLN A 952 29.44 -47.75 13.82
CA GLN A 952 30.60 -46.87 13.95
C GLN A 952 30.23 -45.42 14.28
N ALA A 953 29.09 -44.92 13.78
CA ALA A 953 28.56 -43.59 14.09
C ALA A 953 27.96 -43.54 15.51
N HIS A 954 27.26 -44.60 15.94
CA HIS A 954 26.82 -44.73 17.33
C HIS A 954 28.00 -44.72 18.31
N GLU A 955 29.06 -45.50 18.03
CA GLU A 955 30.26 -45.50 18.86
C GLU A 955 30.96 -44.13 18.86
N ALA A 956 31.08 -43.48 17.70
CA ALA A 956 31.66 -42.14 17.60
C ALA A 956 30.87 -41.08 18.40
N LEU A 957 29.54 -41.14 18.43
CA LEU A 957 28.72 -40.28 19.30
C LEU A 957 28.95 -40.59 20.79
N ARG A 958 28.98 -41.88 21.15
CA ARG A 958 29.24 -42.37 22.52
C ARG A 958 30.65 -42.01 23.03
N THR A 959 31.59 -41.72 22.13
CA THR A 959 32.97 -41.31 22.46
C THR A 959 33.29 -39.85 22.09
N HIS A 960 32.29 -39.03 21.77
CA HIS A 960 32.45 -37.61 21.34
C HIS A 960 33.44 -37.41 20.18
N ASN A 961 33.65 -38.44 19.37
CA ASN A 961 34.59 -38.46 18.26
C ASN A 961 33.93 -37.92 16.98
N ILE A 962 33.48 -36.67 17.05
CA ILE A 962 32.81 -35.99 15.94
C ILE A 962 33.87 -35.57 14.92
N ASN A 963 33.70 -36.01 13.68
CA ASN A 963 34.56 -35.61 12.57
C ASN A 963 33.99 -34.35 11.90
N LEU A 964 34.83 -33.35 11.62
CA LEU A 964 34.38 -32.11 10.98
C LEU A 964 34.60 -32.17 9.46
N MET A 965 33.52 -31.96 8.70
CA MET A 965 33.59 -31.91 7.24
C MET A 965 34.02 -30.52 6.78
N GLN A 966 35.24 -30.41 6.28
CA GLN A 966 35.77 -29.18 5.70
C GLN A 966 35.01 -28.80 4.40
N PRO A 967 34.47 -27.58 4.29
CA PRO A 967 33.84 -27.09 3.06
C PRO A 967 34.81 -27.01 1.88
N GLN A 968 34.32 -27.25 0.65
CA GLN A 968 35.15 -27.19 -0.57
C GLN A 968 35.72 -25.78 -0.84
N ASN A 969 35.06 -24.74 -0.32
CA ASN A 969 35.46 -23.33 -0.40
C ASN A 969 36.25 -22.85 0.82
N PHE A 970 36.52 -23.71 1.83
CA PHE A 970 37.16 -23.30 3.08
C PHE A 970 38.61 -22.84 2.86
N ARG A 971 38.89 -21.59 3.24
CA ARG A 971 40.22 -20.96 3.11
C ARG A 971 40.90 -20.86 4.47
N GLY A 972 41.82 -21.79 4.72
CA GLY A 972 42.57 -21.88 5.96
C GLY A 972 42.91 -23.33 6.30
N THR A 973 43.06 -23.62 7.59
CA THR A 973 43.40 -24.95 8.12
C THR A 973 42.35 -25.41 9.13
N LEU A 974 41.86 -26.64 8.98
CA LEU A 974 41.00 -27.31 9.94
C LEU A 974 41.55 -28.73 10.18
N ALA A 975 41.86 -29.08 11.44
CA ALA A 975 42.45 -30.37 11.78
C ALA A 975 42.02 -30.83 13.19
N PRO A 976 41.95 -32.15 13.46
CA PRO A 976 41.79 -32.64 14.83
C PRO A 976 43.05 -32.31 15.63
N SER A 977 42.90 -31.93 16.90
CA SER A 977 44.05 -31.56 17.74
C SER A 977 44.93 -32.79 17.99
N ALA A 978 46.20 -32.71 17.57
CA ALA A 978 47.15 -33.82 17.66
C ALA A 978 47.51 -34.22 19.10
N THR A 979 47.13 -33.41 20.09
CA THR A 979 47.39 -33.62 21.52
C THR A 979 46.14 -33.88 22.34
N VAL A 980 44.93 -33.62 21.80
CA VAL A 980 43.67 -33.68 22.57
C VAL A 980 42.55 -34.33 21.73
N PRO A 981 42.12 -35.56 22.03
CA PRO A 981 40.94 -36.18 21.43
C PRO A 981 39.65 -35.35 21.62
N GLY A 982 38.67 -35.52 20.73
CA GLY A 982 37.39 -34.79 20.79
C GLY A 982 37.52 -33.27 20.64
N THR A 983 38.67 -32.78 20.15
CA THR A 983 38.98 -31.36 19.96
C THR A 983 39.47 -31.13 18.52
N TRP A 984 39.03 -30.04 17.90
CA TRP A 984 39.46 -29.60 16.57
C TRP A 984 40.04 -28.18 16.61
N GLU A 985 41.08 -27.93 15.83
CA GLU A 985 41.72 -26.62 15.71
C GLU A 985 41.46 -26.06 14.31
N GLY A 986 40.98 -24.82 14.26
CA GLY A 986 40.61 -24.12 13.04
C GLY A 986 41.25 -22.75 12.93
N ARG A 987 41.63 -22.36 11.72
CA ARG A 987 42.03 -21.00 11.36
C ARG A 987 41.57 -20.68 9.95
N THR A 988 41.05 -19.48 9.71
CA THR A 988 40.64 -18.99 8.39
C THR A 988 41.51 -17.84 7.89
N ASP A 989 41.57 -17.60 6.59
CA ASP A 989 42.32 -16.50 5.98
C ASP A 989 41.55 -15.17 6.00
N VAL A 990 42.25 -14.02 5.95
CA VAL A 990 41.66 -12.65 5.81
C VAL A 990 40.83 -12.46 4.52
N SER A 991 40.76 -13.47 3.65
CA SER A 991 39.86 -13.50 2.48
C SER A 991 39.05 -14.80 2.39
N ALA A 992 38.79 -15.44 3.52
CA ALA A 992 37.82 -16.52 3.63
C ALA A 992 36.40 -15.97 3.46
N LYS A 993 35.63 -16.60 2.59
CA LYS A 993 34.18 -16.38 2.48
C LYS A 993 33.43 -17.26 3.47
N ASP A 994 32.19 -16.87 3.72
CA ASP A 994 31.13 -17.63 4.37
C ASP A 994 31.25 -19.13 4.08
N SER A 995 31.32 -19.89 5.16
CA SER A 995 31.41 -21.34 5.09
C SER A 995 30.88 -21.95 6.38
N CYS A 996 30.18 -23.07 6.26
CA CYS A 996 29.67 -23.84 7.40
C CYS A 996 30.40 -25.17 7.49
N ILE A 997 31.22 -25.31 8.53
CA ILE A 997 31.83 -26.57 8.95
C ILE A 997 30.75 -27.38 9.66
N ILE A 998 30.44 -28.58 9.16
CA ILE A 998 29.39 -29.44 9.72
C ILE A 998 30.02 -30.71 10.30
N GLY A 999 29.57 -31.12 11.49
CA GLY A 999 30.02 -32.36 12.12
C GLY A 999 29.27 -33.61 11.63
N TYR A 1000 30.00 -34.72 11.53
CA TYR A 1000 29.43 -36.06 11.34
C TYR A 1000 30.16 -37.06 12.26
N PRO A 1001 29.46 -37.99 12.95
CA PRO A 1001 28.01 -38.20 12.98
C PRO A 1001 27.22 -37.03 13.59
N PRO A 1002 25.90 -36.93 13.29
CA PRO A 1002 25.04 -35.88 13.83
C PRO A 1002 24.90 -36.05 15.36
N LEU A 1003 25.12 -34.97 16.12
CA LEU A 1003 25.08 -34.96 17.59
C LEU A 1003 23.79 -35.53 18.16
N TYR A 1004 22.65 -35.27 17.51
CA TYR A 1004 21.36 -35.90 17.80
C TYR A 1004 20.91 -36.69 16.58
N SER A 1005 20.31 -37.86 16.80
CA SER A 1005 19.60 -38.60 15.76
C SER A 1005 18.19 -38.88 16.22
N ALA A 1006 17.20 -38.54 15.39
CA ALA A 1006 15.80 -38.72 15.73
C ALA A 1006 15.41 -40.21 15.78
N HIS A 1007 16.11 -41.07 15.03
CA HIS A 1007 15.86 -42.52 15.08
C HIS A 1007 16.34 -43.16 16.41
N ALA A 1008 17.46 -42.68 16.96
CA ALA A 1008 18.12 -43.29 18.12
C ALA A 1008 17.82 -42.58 19.46
N HIS A 1009 17.61 -41.27 19.42
CA HIS A 1009 17.62 -40.41 20.60
C HIS A 1009 16.33 -39.59 20.78
N SER A 1010 15.29 -39.80 19.94
CA SER A 1010 14.05 -39.03 20.07
C SER A 1010 13.38 -39.23 21.43
N PRO A 1011 13.04 -38.14 22.16
CA PRO A 1011 12.33 -38.23 23.43
C PRO A 1011 10.98 -38.96 23.37
N LEU A 1012 10.35 -39.01 22.18
CA LEU A 1012 9.11 -39.76 21.94
C LEU A 1012 9.33 -41.28 21.87
N VAL A 1013 10.56 -41.72 21.55
CA VAL A 1013 10.95 -43.13 21.46
C VAL A 1013 11.62 -43.60 22.75
N THR A 1014 12.49 -42.77 23.34
CA THR A 1014 13.24 -43.09 24.57
C THR A 1014 12.44 -42.82 25.86
N GLY A 1015 11.42 -41.95 25.79
CA GLY A 1015 10.68 -41.45 26.95
C GLY A 1015 11.51 -40.53 27.87
N ARG A 1016 12.70 -40.08 27.44
CA ARG A 1016 13.62 -39.27 28.25
C ARG A 1016 14.02 -37.98 27.52
N PRO A 1017 14.17 -36.85 28.24
CA PRO A 1017 14.83 -35.67 27.69
C PRO A 1017 16.26 -35.99 27.23
N VAL A 1018 16.69 -35.34 26.15
CA VAL A 1018 18.01 -35.48 25.54
C VAL A 1018 18.62 -34.10 25.33
N ARG A 1019 19.90 -33.94 25.65
CA ARG A 1019 20.64 -32.70 25.40
C ARG A 1019 21.81 -32.94 24.45
N ILE A 1020 22.02 -31.98 23.55
CA ILE A 1020 23.24 -31.82 22.75
C ILE A 1020 23.88 -30.47 23.08
N TYR A 1021 25.21 -30.42 23.09
CA TYR A 1021 26.00 -29.25 23.45
C TYR A 1021 27.41 -29.37 22.88
N TYR A 1022 28.06 -28.23 22.59
CA TYR A 1022 29.50 -28.15 22.33
C TYR A 1022 30.01 -26.71 22.59
N GLU A 1023 31.33 -26.58 22.81
CA GLU A 1023 32.00 -25.30 23.03
C GLU A 1023 32.97 -24.96 21.89
N VAL A 1024 33.24 -23.67 21.71
CA VAL A 1024 34.33 -23.15 20.89
C VAL A 1024 35.10 -22.08 21.67
N HIS A 1025 36.41 -22.24 21.77
CA HIS A 1025 37.31 -21.23 22.32
C HIS A 1025 37.90 -20.38 21.20
N ILE A 1026 37.67 -19.06 21.27
CA ILE A 1026 38.16 -18.07 20.30
C ILE A 1026 39.59 -17.71 20.69
N ARG A 1027 40.57 -18.12 19.89
CA ARG A 1027 42.00 -17.96 20.20
C ARG A 1027 42.49 -16.54 19.94
N PRO A 1028 43.54 -16.06 20.66
CA PRO A 1028 44.11 -14.72 20.53
C PRO A 1028 44.53 -14.26 19.13
N ASP A 1029 44.74 -15.17 18.17
CA ASP A 1029 45.15 -14.85 16.81
C ASP A 1029 43.99 -14.42 15.88
N SER A 1030 42.76 -14.30 16.39
CA SER A 1030 41.59 -13.79 15.64
C SER A 1030 41.60 -12.26 15.51
N ARG A 1031 40.70 -11.68 14.70
CA ARG A 1031 40.48 -10.21 14.73
C ARG A 1031 40.08 -9.75 16.15
N PRO A 1032 40.75 -8.73 16.72
CA PRO A 1032 40.49 -8.27 18.09
C PRO A 1032 39.30 -7.31 18.21
N ASP A 1033 38.79 -6.82 17.07
CA ASP A 1033 37.75 -5.80 16.94
C ASP A 1033 36.36 -6.37 16.61
N GLU A 1034 36.30 -7.55 15.99
CA GLU A 1034 35.09 -8.22 15.53
C GLU A 1034 35.39 -9.73 15.44
N VAL A 1035 34.46 -10.62 15.81
CA VAL A 1035 34.67 -12.07 15.83
C VAL A 1035 33.82 -12.72 14.74
N ASP A 1036 34.45 -12.96 13.59
CA ASP A 1036 33.82 -13.41 12.33
C ASP A 1036 33.36 -14.90 12.35
N LEU A 1037 32.74 -15.37 13.45
CA LEU A 1037 32.46 -16.78 13.79
C LEU A 1037 31.02 -16.98 14.32
N ALA A 1038 30.33 -18.04 13.91
CA ALA A 1038 29.01 -18.41 14.42
C ALA A 1038 28.94 -19.86 14.95
N LEU A 1039 28.15 -20.08 16.01
CA LEU A 1039 27.90 -21.40 16.63
C LEU A 1039 26.43 -21.79 16.47
N GLY A 1040 26.15 -23.01 16.02
CA GLY A 1040 24.80 -23.43 15.69
C GLY A 1040 24.59 -24.94 15.52
N PHE A 1041 23.38 -25.29 15.07
CA PHE A 1041 23.00 -26.65 14.70
C PHE A 1041 22.38 -26.66 13.30
N THR A 1042 22.43 -27.81 12.62
CA THR A 1042 21.72 -28.00 11.35
C THR A 1042 21.26 -29.44 11.11
N ALA A 1043 20.05 -29.59 10.57
CA ALA A 1043 19.58 -30.80 9.93
C ALA A 1043 20.17 -30.91 8.51
N LEU A 1044 20.65 -32.09 8.14
CA LEU A 1044 21.29 -32.29 6.84
C LEU A 1044 20.27 -32.46 5.70
N PRO A 1045 20.55 -31.98 4.48
CA PRO A 1045 21.78 -31.32 4.06
C PRO A 1045 21.65 -29.78 4.13
N TYR A 1046 22.78 -29.10 4.38
CA TYR A 1046 22.89 -27.64 4.52
C TYR A 1046 23.99 -27.07 3.60
N PRO A 1047 23.80 -25.88 2.98
CA PRO A 1047 24.76 -25.31 2.05
C PRO A 1047 26.05 -24.88 2.77
N ASN A 1048 27.14 -25.60 2.51
CA ASN A 1048 28.45 -25.40 3.15
C ASN A 1048 29.14 -24.06 2.82
N PHE A 1049 28.55 -23.23 1.95
CA PHE A 1049 28.98 -21.89 1.54
C PHE A 1049 28.13 -20.75 2.17
N ARG A 1050 27.29 -21.07 3.16
CA ARG A 1050 26.49 -20.11 3.94
C ARG A 1050 26.89 -20.22 5.41
N MET A 1051 26.68 -19.17 6.19
CA MET A 1051 26.70 -19.28 7.65
C MET A 1051 25.50 -20.12 8.14
N PRO A 1052 25.60 -20.80 9.29
CA PRO A 1052 24.47 -21.48 9.91
C PRO A 1052 23.43 -20.47 10.45
N GLY A 1053 22.21 -20.96 10.69
CA GLY A 1053 21.07 -20.14 11.10
C GLY A 1053 20.34 -19.42 9.97
N TRP A 1054 20.99 -19.20 8.82
CA TRP A 1054 20.44 -18.42 7.72
C TRP A 1054 19.38 -19.11 6.85
N HIS A 1055 19.34 -20.45 6.84
CA HIS A 1055 18.47 -21.21 5.94
C HIS A 1055 17.83 -22.43 6.61
N ARG A 1056 16.77 -22.96 5.97
CA ARG A 1056 15.85 -23.96 6.50
C ARG A 1056 16.54 -25.17 7.14
N GLY A 1057 16.14 -25.50 8.37
CA GLY A 1057 16.77 -26.56 9.15
C GLY A 1057 18.12 -26.17 9.77
N SER A 1058 18.39 -24.89 10.02
CA SER A 1058 19.55 -24.46 10.82
C SER A 1058 19.21 -23.30 11.76
N LEU A 1059 19.87 -23.29 12.93
CA LEU A 1059 19.91 -22.17 13.86
C LEU A 1059 21.35 -21.84 14.25
N ALA A 1060 21.65 -20.59 14.60
CA ALA A 1060 22.95 -20.17 15.12
C ALA A 1060 22.88 -18.89 15.97
N VAL A 1061 23.96 -18.62 16.70
CA VAL A 1061 24.31 -17.29 17.24
C VAL A 1061 25.60 -16.82 16.56
N HIS A 1062 25.62 -15.61 16.03
CA HIS A 1062 26.78 -15.02 15.33
C HIS A 1062 27.59 -14.12 16.28
N GLY A 1063 28.90 -13.98 16.00
CA GLY A 1063 29.90 -13.50 16.97
C GLY A 1063 30.30 -12.03 16.85
N ASP A 1064 29.96 -11.40 15.74
CA ASP A 1064 30.15 -9.99 15.41
C ASP A 1064 29.00 -9.13 15.96
N ASP A 1065 27.77 -9.64 15.90
CA ASP A 1065 26.55 -8.96 16.33
C ASP A 1065 25.93 -9.52 17.63
N GLY A 1066 26.25 -10.76 18.02
CA GLY A 1066 25.61 -11.45 19.14
C GLY A 1066 24.14 -11.84 18.91
N HIS A 1067 23.64 -11.76 17.67
CA HIS A 1067 22.25 -12.05 17.31
C HIS A 1067 22.03 -13.55 17.11
N LYS A 1068 20.80 -14.00 17.34
CA LYS A 1068 20.34 -15.37 17.05
C LYS A 1068 19.60 -15.40 15.71
N TYR A 1069 19.80 -16.47 14.96
CA TYR A 1069 19.26 -16.69 13.62
C TYR A 1069 18.63 -18.09 13.58
N VAL A 1070 17.40 -18.21 13.07
CA VAL A 1070 16.65 -19.47 13.02
C VAL A 1070 15.89 -19.53 11.69
N ASN A 1071 16.47 -20.19 10.68
CA ASN A 1071 16.02 -20.10 9.28
C ASN A 1071 15.85 -18.62 8.79
N ASP A 1072 16.69 -17.71 9.27
CA ASP A 1072 16.58 -16.28 8.99
C ASP A 1072 17.87 -15.74 8.37
N TRP A 1073 17.79 -15.21 7.15
CA TRP A 1073 18.90 -14.55 6.45
C TRP A 1073 18.78 -13.02 6.41
N ALA A 1074 17.73 -12.45 7.01
CA ALA A 1074 17.33 -11.05 6.86
C ALA A 1074 17.89 -10.12 7.95
N GLY A 1075 18.37 -10.63 9.10
CA GLY A 1075 19.13 -9.80 10.04
C GLY A 1075 19.39 -10.38 11.43
N GLY A 1076 18.72 -11.46 11.82
CA GLY A 1076 18.81 -12.03 13.16
C GLY A 1076 18.08 -11.19 14.21
N HIS A 1077 17.79 -11.82 15.34
CA HIS A 1077 17.18 -11.15 16.49
C HIS A 1077 18.25 -10.90 17.55
N SER A 1078 18.33 -9.68 18.08
CA SER A 1078 19.31 -9.33 19.12
C SER A 1078 19.13 -10.22 20.36
N PHE A 1079 20.21 -10.87 20.81
CA PHE A 1079 20.10 -11.96 21.81
C PHE A 1079 21.20 -11.94 22.88
N THR A 1080 22.45 -11.71 22.49
CA THR A 1080 23.58 -11.55 23.42
C THR A 1080 24.53 -10.47 22.90
N GLU A 1081 25.59 -10.18 23.65
CA GLU A 1081 26.68 -9.29 23.20
C GLU A 1081 27.46 -9.94 22.04
N PRO A 1082 28.24 -9.18 21.25
CA PRO A 1082 29.29 -9.72 20.39
C PRO A 1082 30.32 -10.58 21.16
N PHE A 1083 30.82 -11.64 20.53
CA PHE A 1083 31.82 -12.54 21.12
C PHE A 1083 33.17 -11.82 21.27
N ARG A 1084 34.03 -12.29 22.18
CA ARG A 1084 35.30 -11.63 22.49
C ARG A 1084 36.49 -12.57 22.28
N VAL A 1085 37.59 -12.04 21.76
CA VAL A 1085 38.84 -12.80 21.60
C VAL A 1085 39.37 -13.25 22.97
N GLY A 1086 39.71 -14.54 23.08
CA GLY A 1086 40.09 -15.19 24.34
C GLY A 1086 38.92 -15.82 25.11
N GLU A 1087 37.68 -15.62 24.68
CA GLU A 1087 36.49 -16.21 25.30
C GLU A 1087 36.28 -17.67 24.90
N THR A 1088 35.53 -18.42 25.72
CA THR A 1088 34.91 -19.69 25.35
C THR A 1088 33.40 -19.54 25.35
N VAL A 1089 32.81 -19.73 24.17
CA VAL A 1089 31.38 -19.71 23.92
C VAL A 1089 30.88 -21.13 23.65
N GLY A 1090 29.60 -21.41 23.87
CA GLY A 1090 29.03 -22.72 23.58
C GLY A 1090 27.52 -22.67 23.42
N ILE A 1091 26.97 -23.54 22.58
CA ILE A 1091 25.54 -23.62 22.29
C ILE A 1091 25.02 -25.03 22.56
N GLY A 1092 23.81 -25.13 23.09
CA GLY A 1092 23.14 -26.40 23.35
C GLY A 1092 21.66 -26.36 23.08
N MET A 1093 21.10 -27.54 22.86
CA MET A 1093 19.68 -27.78 22.62
C MET A 1093 19.22 -28.92 23.52
N SER A 1094 18.13 -28.68 24.26
CA SER A 1094 17.47 -29.67 25.09
C SER A 1094 16.14 -30.06 24.42
N LEU A 1095 15.97 -31.34 24.12
CA LEU A 1095 14.78 -31.90 23.51
C LEU A 1095 14.05 -32.74 24.56
N SER A 1096 12.76 -32.53 24.79
CA SER A 1096 11.99 -33.24 25.82
C SER A 1096 10.57 -33.58 25.35
N PRO A 1097 9.94 -34.65 25.87
CA PRO A 1097 8.62 -35.07 25.37
C PRO A 1097 7.51 -34.23 26.00
N ARG A 1098 6.60 -33.69 25.18
CA ARG A 1098 5.38 -33.01 25.64
C ARG A 1098 4.23 -34.01 25.82
N GLY A 1099 3.29 -33.67 26.69
CA GLY A 1099 2.12 -34.52 27.00
C GLY A 1099 1.10 -34.64 25.87
N ASP A 1100 1.26 -33.90 24.78
CA ASP A 1100 0.46 -33.94 23.55
C ASP A 1100 1.06 -34.88 22.47
N GLY A 1101 2.25 -35.44 22.69
CA GLY A 1101 2.98 -36.26 21.73
C GLY A 1101 3.97 -35.51 20.84
N SER A 1102 4.20 -34.21 21.07
CA SER A 1102 5.25 -33.41 20.41
C SER A 1102 6.55 -33.37 21.22
N ILE A 1103 7.60 -32.75 20.66
CA ILE A 1103 8.88 -32.50 21.33
C ILE A 1103 8.96 -31.00 21.69
N ASN A 1104 9.28 -30.68 22.95
CA ASN A 1104 9.69 -29.33 23.36
C ASN A 1104 11.19 -29.17 23.08
N VAL A 1105 11.58 -28.09 22.41
CA VAL A 1105 12.98 -27.82 22.03
C VAL A 1105 13.43 -26.48 22.62
N ASP A 1106 14.29 -26.54 23.63
CA ASP A 1106 14.84 -25.37 24.32
C ASP A 1106 16.32 -25.19 23.96
N ILE A 1107 16.68 -24.05 23.37
CA ILE A 1107 18.05 -23.71 22.99
C ILE A 1107 18.64 -22.81 24.07
N PHE A 1108 19.90 -23.03 24.43
CA PHE A 1108 20.62 -22.21 25.39
C PHE A 1108 22.03 -21.87 24.88
N PHE A 1109 22.49 -20.66 25.20
CA PHE A 1109 23.81 -20.16 24.83
C PHE A 1109 24.61 -19.83 26.09
N THR A 1110 25.91 -20.12 26.03
CA THR A 1110 26.83 -20.05 27.16
C THR A 1110 28.06 -19.21 26.84
N ARG A 1111 28.55 -18.50 27.85
CA ARG A 1111 29.82 -17.75 27.86
C ARG A 1111 30.58 -18.12 29.12
N GLU A 1112 31.87 -18.44 29.00
CA GLU A 1112 32.74 -18.81 30.13
C GLU A 1112 32.14 -19.88 31.07
N GLY A 1113 31.41 -20.86 30.50
CA GLY A 1113 30.77 -21.95 31.24
C GLY A 1113 29.50 -21.58 32.00
N LYS A 1114 28.84 -20.46 31.68
CA LYS A 1114 27.54 -20.06 32.24
C LYS A 1114 26.53 -19.79 31.13
N ILE A 1115 25.27 -20.17 31.34
CA ILE A 1115 24.17 -19.74 30.47
C ILE A 1115 24.02 -18.21 30.58
N VAL A 1116 23.93 -17.55 29.42
CA VAL A 1116 23.72 -16.10 29.31
C VAL A 1116 22.41 -15.73 28.60
N GLY A 1117 21.80 -16.69 27.91
CA GLY A 1117 20.50 -16.56 27.26
C GLY A 1117 19.98 -17.92 26.81
N SER A 1118 18.67 -18.02 26.64
CA SER A 1118 17.97 -19.21 26.17
C SER A 1118 16.66 -18.83 25.51
N TRP A 1119 16.19 -19.64 24.56
CA TRP A 1119 14.88 -19.49 23.92
C TRP A 1119 14.26 -20.84 23.61
N ASN A 1120 12.94 -20.92 23.59
CA ASN A 1120 12.23 -22.06 23.04
C ASN A 1120 12.12 -21.90 21.51
N LEU A 1121 12.22 -23.00 20.77
CA LEU A 1121 12.13 -23.00 19.31
C LEU A 1121 10.78 -22.51 18.78
N HIS A 1122 9.72 -22.54 19.60
CA HIS A 1122 8.33 -22.32 19.17
C HIS A 1122 7.59 -21.19 19.91
N GLU A 1123 8.22 -20.46 20.85
CA GLU A 1123 7.53 -19.46 21.68
C GLU A 1123 7.81 -17.99 21.29
N GLU A 1124 8.75 -17.72 20.39
CA GLU A 1124 9.16 -16.35 20.03
C GLU A 1124 8.77 -15.87 18.62
N GLY A 1125 8.23 -16.75 17.76
CA GLY A 1125 7.89 -16.40 16.37
C GLY A 1125 6.41 -16.11 16.14
N ASP A 1126 6.10 -15.08 15.34
CA ASP A 1126 4.77 -14.93 14.75
C ASP A 1126 4.66 -15.86 13.54
N ALA A 1127 3.69 -16.78 13.57
CA ALA A 1127 3.52 -17.79 12.53
C ALA A 1127 3.04 -17.24 11.17
N GLU A 1128 2.72 -15.94 11.07
CA GLU A 1128 2.47 -15.27 9.79
C GLU A 1128 3.70 -14.51 9.22
N GLU A 1129 4.73 -14.23 10.03
CA GLU A 1129 5.94 -13.51 9.59
C GLU A 1129 7.23 -14.38 9.57
N ASP A 1130 7.39 -15.31 10.52
CA ASP A 1130 8.61 -16.11 10.68
C ASP A 1130 8.76 -17.27 9.68
N LEU A 1131 10.00 -17.56 9.28
CA LEU A 1131 10.31 -18.67 8.38
C LEU A 1131 10.31 -20.03 9.11
N PRO A 1132 9.75 -21.12 8.53
CA PRO A 1132 9.53 -22.37 9.25
C PRO A 1132 10.79 -23.00 9.87
N VAL A 1133 10.71 -23.36 11.15
CA VAL A 1133 11.78 -24.04 11.92
C VAL A 1133 12.03 -25.51 11.53
N THR A 1134 11.45 -25.96 10.41
CA THR A 1134 11.37 -27.37 10.02
C THR A 1134 12.74 -28.06 10.00
N GLY A 1135 12.82 -29.17 10.74
CA GLY A 1135 14.03 -29.96 10.93
C GLY A 1135 14.74 -29.73 12.26
N LEU A 1136 14.55 -28.57 12.91
CA LEU A 1136 15.13 -28.29 14.23
C LEU A 1136 14.30 -28.89 15.38
N GLU A 1137 13.08 -29.31 15.09
CA GLU A 1137 12.00 -29.74 15.99
C GLU A 1137 12.22 -31.12 16.64
N GLY A 1138 13.42 -31.70 16.52
CA GLY A 1138 13.74 -33.05 16.98
C GLY A 1138 13.26 -34.20 16.09
N TYR A 1139 12.61 -33.93 14.95
CA TYR A 1139 12.19 -34.97 13.99
C TYR A 1139 13.25 -35.32 12.94
N HIS A 1140 14.37 -34.59 12.89
CA HIS A 1140 15.50 -34.85 11.98
C HIS A 1140 16.81 -35.06 12.76
N ASP A 1141 17.81 -35.65 12.11
CA ASP A 1141 19.15 -35.80 12.68
C ASP A 1141 19.89 -34.44 12.67
N LEU A 1142 20.39 -33.98 13.82
CA LEU A 1142 20.98 -32.64 14.00
C LEU A 1142 22.50 -32.72 14.21
N SER A 1143 23.22 -32.01 13.35
CA SER A 1143 24.69 -31.87 13.38
C SER A 1143 25.08 -30.54 14.02
N CYS A 1144 26.26 -30.45 14.65
CA CYS A 1144 26.87 -29.15 14.97
C CYS A 1144 27.24 -28.40 13.69
N ALA A 1145 27.05 -27.09 13.70
CA ALA A 1145 27.28 -26.22 12.56
C ALA A 1145 28.11 -25.00 13.02
N ILE A 1146 29.34 -24.87 12.51
CA ILE A 1146 30.24 -23.76 12.85
C ILE A 1146 30.39 -22.89 11.59
N GLY A 1147 29.94 -21.64 11.68
CA GLY A 1147 30.06 -20.66 10.60
C GLY A 1147 31.37 -19.90 10.71
N THR A 1148 32.07 -19.73 9.58
CA THR A 1148 33.29 -18.91 9.50
C THR A 1148 33.33 -18.10 8.22
N PHE A 1149 33.68 -16.81 8.35
CA PHE A 1149 34.14 -15.93 7.29
C PHE A 1149 35.36 -15.14 7.79
N ASN A 1150 36.05 -14.36 6.96
CA ASN A 1150 37.22 -13.54 7.36
C ASN A 1150 38.25 -14.30 8.24
N HIS A 1151 38.93 -13.64 9.19
CA HIS A 1151 40.13 -14.16 9.88
C HIS A 1151 39.87 -14.52 11.35
N ASN A 1152 39.58 -15.79 11.58
CA ASN A 1152 39.44 -16.40 12.90
C ASN A 1152 40.58 -17.37 13.20
N SER A 1153 40.82 -17.60 14.50
CA SER A 1153 41.60 -18.71 15.04
C SER A 1153 40.81 -19.29 16.22
N PHE A 1154 40.51 -20.59 16.21
CA PHE A 1154 39.55 -21.17 17.15
C PHE A 1154 39.80 -22.66 17.44
N GLU A 1155 39.21 -23.13 18.53
CA GLU A 1155 39.30 -24.51 19.01
C GLU A 1155 37.91 -25.03 19.38
N ILE A 1156 37.40 -26.01 18.64
CA ILE A 1156 36.08 -26.63 18.84
C ILE A 1156 36.23 -27.82 19.78
N ILE A 1157 35.37 -27.91 20.80
CA ILE A 1157 35.47 -28.86 21.91
C ILE A 1157 34.19 -29.68 22.00
N PHE A 1158 34.25 -30.96 21.61
CA PHE A 1158 33.17 -31.95 21.79
C PHE A 1158 33.35 -32.80 23.04
N GLU A 1159 34.58 -32.90 23.55
CA GLU A 1159 34.96 -33.68 24.73
C GLU A 1159 34.41 -33.05 26.04
N PRO A 1160 33.43 -33.67 26.73
CA PRO A 1160 32.75 -33.05 27.86
C PRO A 1160 33.65 -32.77 29.05
N SER A 1161 34.71 -33.57 29.27
CA SER A 1161 35.66 -33.32 30.36
C SER A 1161 36.42 -32.00 30.22
N ARG A 1162 36.42 -31.38 29.03
CA ARG A 1162 37.02 -30.07 28.76
C ARG A 1162 36.04 -28.89 28.75
N TRP A 1163 34.73 -29.11 28.62
CA TRP A 1163 33.74 -28.02 28.62
C TRP A 1163 33.81 -27.18 29.90
N LYS A 1164 33.76 -25.85 29.80
CA LYS A 1164 33.60 -24.96 30.95
C LYS A 1164 32.22 -25.13 31.57
N TYR A 1165 31.16 -25.31 30.77
CA TYR A 1165 29.81 -25.56 31.29
C TYR A 1165 29.70 -26.99 31.84
N GLN A 1166 29.42 -27.12 33.15
CA GLN A 1166 29.45 -28.42 33.83
C GLN A 1166 28.15 -29.20 33.66
N ASP A 1167 26.98 -28.56 33.75
CA ASP A 1167 25.69 -29.27 33.83
C ASP A 1167 25.30 -30.00 32.51
N ALA A 1168 25.91 -29.62 31.39
CA ALA A 1168 25.80 -30.35 30.12
C ALA A 1168 26.46 -31.75 30.19
N ARG A 1169 27.46 -31.95 31.06
CA ARG A 1169 28.22 -33.21 31.18
C ARG A 1169 27.37 -34.36 31.71
N GLU A 1170 26.42 -34.08 32.60
CA GLU A 1170 25.53 -35.09 33.21
C GLU A 1170 24.31 -35.43 32.33
N SER A 1171 24.03 -34.63 31.29
CA SER A 1171 22.78 -34.67 30.53
C SER A 1171 22.95 -34.93 29.02
N THR A 1172 24.18 -35.08 28.53
CA THR A 1172 24.47 -35.38 27.12
C THR A 1172 24.41 -36.88 26.82
N ILE A 1173 23.94 -37.23 25.62
CA ILE A 1173 23.63 -38.58 25.08
C ILE A 1173 24.63 -39.70 25.46
N ALA A 1174 25.94 -39.41 25.51
CA ALA A 1174 26.96 -40.42 25.80
C ALA A 1174 26.98 -40.93 27.26
N GLY A 1175 26.27 -40.27 28.18
CA GLY A 1175 26.30 -40.61 29.61
C GLY A 1175 25.67 -41.95 29.97
N GLU A 1176 24.72 -42.47 29.18
CA GLU A 1176 23.96 -43.69 29.51
C GLU A 1176 24.69 -44.99 29.14
N GLY A 1177 25.88 -45.20 29.73
CA GLY A 1177 26.64 -46.44 29.68
C GLY A 1177 26.02 -47.61 30.45
N LYS A 1178 24.70 -47.86 30.33
CA LYS A 1178 23.95 -48.99 30.93
C LYS A 1178 22.56 -49.17 30.30
N GLY A 1179 22.40 -50.20 29.45
CA GLY A 1179 21.08 -50.83 29.23
C GLY A 1179 20.47 -50.78 27.83
N TRP A 1180 21.19 -51.21 26.79
CA TRP A 1180 20.59 -51.66 25.52
C TRP A 1180 20.84 -53.16 25.33
N ALA A 1181 20.06 -53.99 26.04
CA ALA A 1181 20.17 -55.45 26.03
C ALA A 1181 18.88 -56.14 26.53
N GLN A 1182 17.73 -55.84 25.92
CA GLN A 1182 16.52 -56.68 25.93
C GLN A 1182 15.65 -56.37 24.72
#